data_AF-A0A1B8DI98-F1
#
_entry.id   AF-A0A1B8DI98-F1
#
_cell.length_a   1.000
_cell.length_b   1.000
_cell.length_c   1.000
_cell.angle_alpha   90.00
_cell.angle_beta   90.00
_cell.angle_gamma   90.00
#
_symmetry.space_group_name_H-M   'P 1'
#
loop_
_entity.id
_entity.type
_entity.pdbx_description
1 polymer ?
#
loop_
_entity_poly.entity_id
_entity_poly.type
_entity_poly.pdbx_seq_one_letter_code
_entity_poly.pdbx_strand_id
1 'polypeptide(L)'
;MQFSAVFTRAALAKVFLASYAVSALSISPQMPLYNTDSEDESSSLVGLLLLHKSLVEIPSISRAEHNVAKWLASYLEGEGFTVESQVVSTDPPRENIFAYIGSERHTRTLITSHIDTVPPYWPYERRGDEIWGRGTVDAKGAVAAQIKAVEALRDSKSISEGDVGMMFVVGEEVNGAGMLKVNELGLSWETVIFGEPTELKLASGHKGILKFRIDAHGKGGHSGYPEVGRNANDMLIPALAELANIDWPRSERFGNTTYNIGRMEGGVADNVIAADAYALVSVRVADGDPEVLERAISDALLAVAPDLKITMAPGGYGPVPINHDVEGFESMVVNYGTDILHLDGGHKRYLYGPGSILLAHSDHEHLKISDLEEAVEGYKKLFPRPSPAIALQNPSLPPSQLSQTPAAEAWNNCKSQYLADLSAHYEKENQEPSDGGVVTGLGGLEREQGSLDALRDVEWASVKRVGESGIFKGLSKESLREKGRAATAGNPQDGNDVAVVVREGFPEFVTWIGQIGGQWGIVSVNWSRMWVRGVLDVALEERWVPSQIDLCNLTTNDINPLTGMILGWRLDRVCYDLLETTINTDDHQLSAKRTHLLTTADKLLAQHKMMFYCFDIGVSSPEPLTIYIGDSPTDLSPLLHADIGIIMNSPSSTPGALGTLIDKCGYRVLPVSEYKELYCKGEDEKVAILLSVNNFTEIIDSGMLQDEGWDPTAAKKAWKKAESES
;
A
#
# COMPACT_ATOMS: atom_id res chain seq x y z
N MET A 1 5.49 8.36 82.37
CA MET A 1 4.69 7.50 83.27
C MET A 1 3.31 7.39 82.61
N GLN A 2 2.76 6.26 82.15
CA GLN A 2 2.93 4.81 82.31
C GLN A 2 2.83 4.12 80.93
N PHE A 3 3.79 3.27 80.53
CA PHE A 3 3.73 1.78 80.40
C PHE A 3 2.76 1.26 79.32
N SER A 4 3.24 0.73 78.17
CA SER A 4 3.82 -0.62 77.91
C SER A 4 2.73 -1.58 77.38
N ALA A 5 2.87 -2.21 76.21
CA ALA A 5 3.63 -3.46 76.03
C ALA A 5 3.43 -3.95 74.57
N VAL A 6 4.29 -4.69 73.86
CA VAL A 6 5.57 -5.36 74.17
C VAL A 6 6.14 -5.85 72.81
N PHE A 7 7.42 -5.50 72.56
CA PHE A 7 8.51 -6.28 71.93
C PHE A 7 8.35 -6.86 70.51
N THR A 8 9.31 -6.86 69.59
CA THR A 8 10.71 -6.36 69.36
C THR A 8 11.04 -6.90 67.95
N ARG A 9 11.96 -6.44 67.11
CA ARG A 9 13.16 -5.61 67.21
C ARG A 9 13.46 -5.15 65.75
N ALA A 10 13.78 -3.87 65.61
CA ALA A 10 14.70 -3.19 64.68
C ALA A 10 15.42 -4.03 63.59
N ALA A 11 15.79 -3.53 62.42
CA ALA A 11 15.55 -2.27 61.71
C ALA A 11 16.30 -2.36 60.35
N LEU A 12 15.88 -1.49 59.42
CA LEU A 12 16.70 -0.78 58.43
C LEU A 12 17.20 -1.51 57.17
N ALA A 13 16.66 -0.99 56.06
CA ALA A 13 17.33 -0.65 54.80
C ALA A 13 17.79 -1.80 53.91
N LYS A 14 17.21 -1.90 52.72
CA LYS A 14 17.92 -2.39 51.53
C LYS A 14 17.37 -1.80 50.23
N VAL A 15 18.33 -1.25 49.49
CA VAL A 15 18.30 -0.73 48.13
C VAL A 15 18.86 -1.83 47.22
N PHE A 16 18.18 -2.03 46.08
CA PHE A 16 18.62 -2.52 44.76
C PHE A 16 19.45 -3.81 44.51
N LEU A 17 19.15 -4.35 43.32
CA LEU A 17 19.95 -5.13 42.35
C LEU A 17 20.06 -6.68 42.48
N ALA A 18 19.29 -7.32 41.60
CA ALA A 18 19.65 -8.33 40.58
C ALA A 18 20.21 -9.72 40.95
N SER A 19 19.67 -10.69 40.19
CA SER A 19 20.31 -11.87 39.58
C SER A 19 20.10 -13.27 40.18
N TYR A 20 19.44 -14.07 39.33
CA TYR A 20 19.69 -15.48 38.97
C TYR A 20 19.31 -16.64 39.93
N ALA A 21 18.17 -17.26 39.55
CA ALA A 21 18.05 -18.62 39.00
C ALA A 21 17.86 -19.86 39.90
N VAL A 22 17.10 -20.79 39.30
CA VAL A 22 16.94 -22.24 39.53
C VAL A 22 15.90 -22.64 40.59
N SER A 23 14.94 -23.54 40.40
CA SER A 23 14.32 -24.24 39.25
C SER A 23 13.13 -25.05 39.78
N ALA A 24 12.17 -25.31 38.88
CA ALA A 24 11.32 -26.51 38.78
C ALA A 24 10.28 -26.80 39.89
N LEU A 25 9.00 -26.74 39.49
CA LEU A 25 8.19 -27.96 39.33
C LEU A 25 7.11 -27.72 38.25
N SER A 26 7.30 -28.43 37.14
CA SER A 26 6.44 -28.62 35.99
C SER A 26 5.29 -29.60 36.28
N ILE A 27 4.09 -29.32 35.74
CA ILE A 27 3.15 -30.37 35.31
C ILE A 27 2.61 -29.96 33.93
N SER A 28 3.17 -30.55 32.88
CA SER A 28 2.59 -30.55 31.53
C SER A 28 1.39 -31.52 31.48
N PRO A 29 0.30 -31.21 30.77
CA PRO A 29 -0.62 -32.23 30.33
C PRO A 29 -0.03 -32.99 29.14
N GLN A 30 -0.04 -34.31 29.25
CA GLN A 30 0.45 -35.29 28.28
C GLN A 30 -0.55 -35.39 27.11
N MET A 31 -0.10 -35.13 25.89
CA MET A 31 -0.85 -35.41 24.66
C MET A 31 -0.42 -36.78 24.10
N PRO A 32 -1.31 -37.54 23.42
CA PRO A 32 -1.02 -38.88 22.94
C PRO A 32 -0.02 -38.86 21.77
N LEU A 33 0.90 -39.82 21.77
CA LEU A 33 1.77 -40.13 20.63
C LEU A 33 0.91 -40.59 19.44
N TYR A 34 0.85 -39.78 18.38
CA TYR A 34 0.50 -40.26 17.05
C TYR A 34 1.78 -40.35 16.21
N ASN A 35 1.90 -41.51 15.57
CA ASN A 35 3.04 -41.95 14.79
C ASN A 35 3.08 -41.25 13.42
N THR A 36 4.30 -41.12 12.91
CA THR A 36 4.80 -40.40 11.74
C THR A 36 4.13 -40.74 10.39
N ASP A 37 3.94 -39.73 9.54
CA ASP A 37 4.43 -39.64 8.15
C ASP A 37 3.64 -38.59 7.33
N SER A 38 4.06 -37.32 7.36
CA SER A 38 3.83 -36.29 6.30
C SER A 38 4.40 -34.92 6.73
N GLU A 39 5.73 -34.80 6.76
CA GLU A 39 6.42 -33.51 6.98
C GLU A 39 6.35 -32.66 5.70
N ASP A 40 5.32 -31.79 5.58
CA ASP A 40 5.42 -30.37 5.11
C ASP A 40 4.07 -29.64 4.87
N GLU A 41 2.91 -30.15 5.31
CA GLU A 41 1.66 -29.34 5.39
C GLU A 41 1.68 -28.37 6.61
N SER A 42 2.84 -27.77 6.90
CA SER A 42 3.38 -27.57 8.25
C SER A 42 3.00 -26.26 8.97
N SER A 43 2.60 -26.37 10.25
CA SER A 43 2.47 -25.31 11.28
C SER A 43 1.53 -24.11 11.04
N SER A 44 1.64 -23.39 9.92
CA SER A 44 0.91 -22.13 9.66
C SER A 44 -0.61 -22.35 9.52
N LEU A 45 -1.02 -23.38 8.77
CA LEU A 45 -2.41 -23.78 8.61
C LEU A 45 -3.04 -24.16 9.96
N VAL A 46 -2.31 -24.90 10.79
CA VAL A 46 -2.77 -25.26 12.13
C VAL A 46 -3.01 -24.01 12.98
N GLY A 47 -2.10 -23.03 12.93
CA GLY A 47 -2.26 -21.75 13.60
C GLY A 47 -3.48 -20.95 13.12
N LEU A 48 -3.70 -20.89 11.81
CA LEU A 48 -4.86 -20.22 11.20
C LEU A 48 -6.18 -20.86 11.65
N LEU A 49 -6.28 -22.19 11.58
CA LEU A 49 -7.48 -22.92 11.98
C LEU A 49 -7.77 -22.80 13.48
N LEU A 50 -6.74 -22.79 14.34
CA LEU A 50 -6.90 -22.60 15.78
C LEU A 50 -7.38 -21.18 16.13
N LEU A 51 -6.83 -20.16 15.46
CA LEU A 51 -7.28 -18.77 15.62
C LEU A 51 -8.75 -18.63 15.19
N HIS A 52 -9.10 -19.09 13.99
CA HIS A 52 -10.47 -19.05 13.47
C HIS A 52 -11.44 -19.80 14.39
N LYS A 53 -11.07 -21.00 14.82
CA LYS A 53 -11.86 -21.77 15.79
C LYS A 53 -12.10 -21.01 17.08
N SER A 54 -11.06 -20.41 17.66
CA SER A 54 -11.17 -19.70 18.93
C SER A 54 -12.09 -18.47 18.82
N LEU A 55 -12.00 -17.74 17.71
CA LEU A 55 -12.91 -16.63 17.41
C LEU A 55 -14.36 -17.12 17.32
N VAL A 56 -14.62 -18.20 16.57
CA VAL A 56 -15.98 -18.72 16.33
C VAL A 56 -16.58 -19.37 17.58
N GLU A 57 -15.78 -20.07 18.39
CA GLU A 57 -16.25 -20.71 19.63
C GLU A 57 -16.77 -19.70 20.65
N ILE A 58 -16.26 -18.46 20.66
CA ILE A 58 -16.75 -17.42 21.55
C ILE A 58 -18.02 -16.78 20.95
N PRO A 59 -19.20 -16.91 21.61
CA PRO A 59 -20.41 -16.26 21.14
C PRO A 59 -20.24 -14.74 21.15
N SER A 60 -20.57 -14.10 20.03
CA SER A 60 -20.44 -12.65 19.85
C SER A 60 -21.62 -12.11 19.05
N ILE A 61 -22.83 -12.52 19.39
CA ILE A 61 -24.03 -11.90 18.80
C ILE A 61 -23.97 -10.40 19.09
N SER A 62 -24.33 -9.54 18.14
CA SER A 62 -24.26 -8.08 18.33
C SER A 62 -24.85 -7.64 19.67
N ARG A 63 -24.14 -6.76 20.38
CA ARG A 63 -24.31 -6.34 21.79
C ARG A 63 -23.78 -7.30 22.86
N ALA A 64 -23.24 -8.46 22.48
CA ALA A 64 -22.60 -9.43 23.39
C ALA A 64 -21.14 -9.73 23.00
N GLU A 65 -20.44 -8.75 22.43
CA GLU A 65 -19.10 -8.90 21.84
C GLU A 65 -17.95 -8.87 22.85
N HIS A 66 -18.19 -8.40 24.08
CA HIS A 66 -17.14 -8.13 25.08
C HIS A 66 -16.14 -9.29 25.27
N ASN A 67 -16.65 -10.53 25.34
CA ASN A 67 -15.79 -11.69 25.59
C ASN A 67 -14.86 -12.00 24.40
N VAL A 68 -15.34 -11.86 23.16
CA VAL A 68 -14.49 -12.08 21.97
C VAL A 68 -13.49 -10.95 21.81
N ALA A 69 -13.90 -9.71 22.07
CA ALA A 69 -13.00 -8.55 22.00
C ALA A 69 -11.87 -8.67 23.02
N LYS A 70 -12.19 -9.02 24.28
CA LYS A 70 -11.19 -9.24 25.33
C LYS A 70 -10.25 -10.39 25.01
N TRP A 71 -10.78 -11.50 24.50
CA TRP A 71 -9.95 -12.64 24.09
C TRP A 71 -9.01 -12.26 22.94
N LEU A 72 -9.53 -11.56 21.93
CA LEU A 72 -8.76 -11.11 20.76
C LEU A 72 -7.66 -10.14 21.15
N ALA A 73 -7.93 -9.21 22.08
CA ALA A 73 -6.92 -8.32 22.62
C ALA A 73 -5.77 -9.11 23.26
N SER A 74 -6.09 -10.06 24.15
CA SER A 74 -5.06 -10.90 24.80
C SER A 74 -4.31 -11.80 23.82
N TYR A 75 -4.98 -12.30 22.76
CA TYR A 75 -4.32 -13.06 21.70
C TYR A 75 -3.29 -12.16 20.97
N LEU A 76 -3.70 -10.98 20.52
CA LEU A 76 -2.82 -10.06 19.77
C LEU A 76 -1.66 -9.52 20.64
N GLU A 77 -1.89 -9.25 21.93
CA GLU A 77 -0.82 -8.93 22.88
C GLU A 77 0.17 -10.10 23.03
N GLY A 78 -0.35 -11.34 23.11
CA GLY A 78 0.46 -12.56 23.19
C GLY A 78 1.31 -12.80 21.94
N GLU A 79 0.81 -12.40 20.78
CA GLU A 79 1.53 -12.43 19.50
C GLU A 79 2.50 -11.24 19.34
N GLY A 80 2.59 -10.33 20.32
CA GLY A 80 3.58 -9.25 20.36
C GLY A 80 3.15 -7.93 19.69
N PHE A 81 1.86 -7.72 19.46
CA PHE A 81 1.33 -6.42 19.03
C PHE A 81 1.08 -5.49 20.22
N THR A 82 1.16 -4.19 19.99
CA THR A 82 0.58 -3.20 20.92
C THR A 82 -0.91 -3.13 20.66
N VAL A 83 -1.71 -3.24 21.73
CA VAL A 83 -3.17 -3.32 21.63
C VAL A 83 -3.83 -2.23 22.47
N GLU A 84 -4.78 -1.53 21.85
CA GLU A 84 -5.67 -0.55 22.47
C GLU A 84 -7.12 -1.04 22.35
N SER A 85 -7.86 -0.95 23.46
CA SER A 85 -9.31 -1.14 23.45
C SER A 85 -10.01 0.21 23.31
N GLN A 86 -10.88 0.34 22.29
CA GLN A 86 -11.73 1.50 22.11
C GLN A 86 -13.15 1.19 22.58
N VAL A 87 -13.54 1.78 23.72
CA VAL A 87 -14.88 1.59 24.28
C VAL A 87 -15.95 2.21 23.38
N VAL A 88 -16.87 1.38 22.89
CA VAL A 88 -18.05 1.77 22.11
C VAL A 88 -19.26 1.98 23.02
N SER A 89 -19.43 1.11 24.02
CA SER A 89 -20.50 1.20 25.02
C SER A 89 -20.02 0.61 26.34
N THR A 90 -20.53 1.12 27.46
CA THR A 90 -20.24 0.60 28.81
C THR A 90 -21.36 -0.29 29.35
N ASP A 91 -22.58 -0.18 28.82
CA ASP A 91 -23.73 -0.98 29.23
C ASP A 91 -24.67 -1.32 28.04
N PRO A 92 -24.61 -2.55 27.49
CA PRO A 92 -23.61 -3.58 27.79
C PRO A 92 -22.20 -3.11 27.38
N PRO A 93 -21.12 -3.68 27.98
CA PRO A 93 -19.76 -3.36 27.58
C PRO A 93 -19.49 -3.85 26.16
N ARG A 94 -18.98 -2.97 25.31
CA ARG A 94 -18.65 -3.23 23.91
C ARG A 94 -17.43 -2.41 23.54
N GLU A 95 -16.48 -3.02 22.85
CA GLU A 95 -15.21 -2.40 22.53
C GLU A 95 -14.68 -2.88 21.17
N ASN A 96 -14.12 -1.95 20.40
CA ASN A 96 -13.29 -2.28 19.25
C ASN A 96 -11.87 -2.59 19.73
N ILE A 97 -11.15 -3.42 18.98
CA ILE A 97 -9.75 -3.76 19.26
C ILE A 97 -8.87 -3.15 18.18
N PHE A 98 -7.98 -2.25 18.58
CA PHE A 98 -6.96 -1.67 17.70
C PHE A 98 -5.60 -2.25 18.05
N ALA A 99 -4.93 -2.87 17.08
CA ALA A 99 -3.61 -3.46 17.27
C ALA A 99 -2.64 -2.99 16.20
N TYR A 100 -1.38 -2.76 16.56
CA TYR A 100 -0.35 -2.31 15.63
C TYR A 100 1.05 -2.78 16.07
N ILE A 101 2.02 -2.70 15.16
CA ILE A 101 3.39 -3.14 15.39
C ILE A 101 4.17 -2.05 16.12
N GLY A 102 4.85 -2.39 17.22
CA GLY A 102 5.69 -1.43 17.95
C GLY A 102 4.87 -0.40 18.72
N SER A 103 5.39 0.82 18.81
CA SER A 103 4.80 1.96 19.51
C SER A 103 4.11 2.98 18.60
N GLU A 104 4.38 2.97 17.30
CA GLU A 104 3.79 3.89 16.34
C GLU A 104 2.32 3.56 16.04
N ARG A 105 1.45 4.41 16.55
CA ARG A 105 0.00 4.31 16.45
C ARG A 105 -0.52 4.77 15.08
N HIS A 106 0.19 5.71 14.44
CA HIS A 106 -0.14 6.21 13.11
C HIS A 106 0.36 5.24 12.04
N THR A 107 -0.58 4.52 11.44
CA THR A 107 -0.28 3.48 10.47
C THR A 107 -0.70 3.90 9.07
N ARG A 108 0.06 3.46 8.06
CA ARG A 108 -0.21 3.77 6.66
C ARG A 108 -1.46 3.06 6.14
N THR A 109 -1.60 1.79 6.50
CA THR A 109 -2.72 0.93 6.11
C THR A 109 -3.53 0.52 7.33
N LEU A 110 -4.85 0.57 7.24
CA LEU A 110 -5.75 -0.09 8.19
C LEU A 110 -6.28 -1.36 7.56
N ILE A 111 -6.27 -2.45 8.30
CA ILE A 111 -7.05 -3.64 7.96
C ILE A 111 -8.14 -3.84 9.01
N THR A 112 -9.35 -4.11 8.57
CA THR A 112 -10.52 -4.10 9.46
C THR A 112 -11.58 -5.10 9.02
N SER A 113 -12.30 -5.63 10.00
CA SER A 113 -13.48 -6.47 9.84
C SER A 113 -14.23 -6.50 11.18
N HIS A 114 -15.47 -6.96 11.19
CA HIS A 114 -16.29 -7.02 12.40
C HIS A 114 -16.14 -8.36 13.14
N ILE A 115 -16.32 -8.32 14.46
CA ILE A 115 -16.24 -9.51 15.33
C ILE A 115 -17.61 -9.91 15.91
N ASP A 116 -18.64 -9.10 15.69
CA ASP A 116 -20.02 -9.49 15.99
C ASP A 116 -20.63 -10.39 14.92
N THR A 117 -21.77 -11.00 15.25
CA THR A 117 -22.50 -11.96 14.41
C THR A 117 -24.00 -11.83 14.61
N VAL A 118 -24.80 -12.31 13.65
CA VAL A 118 -26.26 -12.45 13.83
C VAL A 118 -26.68 -13.63 14.72
N PRO A 119 -27.88 -13.58 15.34
CA PRO A 119 -28.47 -14.75 16.02
C PRO A 119 -29.02 -15.81 15.05
N PRO A 120 -29.15 -17.08 15.48
CA PRO A 120 -28.62 -17.65 16.73
C PRO A 120 -27.13 -18.00 16.60
N TYR A 121 -26.47 -18.14 17.75
CA TYR A 121 -25.14 -18.73 17.85
C TYR A 121 -25.21 -20.26 17.77
N TRP A 122 -24.26 -20.86 17.06
CA TRP A 122 -23.86 -22.26 17.22
C TRP A 122 -22.34 -22.37 17.14
N PRO A 123 -21.75 -23.44 17.72
CA PRO A 123 -20.32 -23.57 17.83
C PRO A 123 -19.64 -23.95 16.51
N TYR A 124 -18.31 -23.84 16.53
CA TYR A 124 -17.43 -24.32 15.48
C TYR A 124 -17.51 -25.84 15.34
N GLU A 125 -17.64 -26.34 14.11
CA GLU A 125 -17.60 -27.75 13.78
C GLU A 125 -16.80 -27.96 12.49
N ARG A 126 -15.78 -28.83 12.54
CA ARG A 126 -15.05 -29.23 11.34
C ARG A 126 -15.71 -30.46 10.71
N ARG A 127 -16.09 -30.34 9.44
CA ARG A 127 -16.66 -31.42 8.62
C ARG A 127 -15.81 -31.63 7.39
N GLY A 128 -14.79 -32.49 7.50
CA GLY A 128 -13.84 -32.73 6.41
C GLY A 128 -13.00 -31.48 6.09
N ASP A 129 -13.16 -30.97 4.87
CA ASP A 129 -12.53 -29.75 4.33
C ASP A 129 -13.36 -28.48 4.57
N GLU A 130 -14.53 -28.61 5.20
CA GLU A 130 -15.40 -27.49 5.56
C GLU A 130 -15.38 -27.22 7.07
N ILE A 131 -15.57 -25.95 7.40
CA ILE A 131 -15.69 -25.42 8.74
C ILE A 131 -17.06 -24.79 8.86
N TRP A 132 -17.87 -25.30 9.77
CA TRP A 132 -19.23 -24.86 10.04
C TRP A 132 -19.28 -24.10 11.36
N GLY A 133 -20.11 -23.07 11.45
CA GLY A 133 -20.13 -22.22 12.64
C GLY A 133 -20.71 -20.84 12.38
N ARG A 134 -21.32 -20.20 13.40
CA ARG A 134 -21.84 -18.83 13.24
C ARG A 134 -20.66 -17.86 13.19
N GLY A 135 -20.59 -17.09 12.12
CA GLY A 135 -19.49 -16.18 11.82
C GLY A 135 -18.25 -16.85 11.24
N THR A 136 -18.33 -18.12 10.84
CA THR A 136 -17.23 -18.77 10.11
C THR A 136 -16.94 -18.09 8.79
N VAL A 137 -17.99 -17.63 8.12
CA VAL A 137 -17.95 -16.80 6.92
C VAL A 137 -18.00 -15.34 7.33
N ASP A 138 -19.01 -14.93 8.09
CA ASP A 138 -19.39 -13.52 8.29
C ASP A 138 -19.20 -13.02 9.73
N ALA A 139 -18.08 -12.37 10.09
CA ALA A 139 -16.89 -12.15 9.28
C ALA A 139 -15.60 -12.70 9.92
N LYS A 140 -15.70 -13.64 10.88
CA LYS A 140 -14.53 -14.12 11.62
C LYS A 140 -13.53 -14.90 10.75
N GLY A 141 -13.97 -15.42 9.60
CA GLY A 141 -13.08 -15.95 8.56
C GLY A 141 -12.11 -14.89 8.03
N ALA A 142 -12.64 -13.70 7.70
CA ALA A 142 -11.83 -12.55 7.32
C ALA A 142 -10.90 -12.12 8.47
N VAL A 143 -11.41 -11.94 9.68
CA VAL A 143 -10.60 -11.57 10.87
C VAL A 143 -9.39 -12.48 11.05
N ALA A 144 -9.60 -13.81 11.03
CA ALA A 144 -8.50 -14.77 11.21
C ALA A 144 -7.45 -14.68 10.08
N ALA A 145 -7.91 -14.56 8.84
CA ALA A 145 -7.03 -14.47 7.68
C ALA A 145 -6.25 -13.14 7.63
N GLN A 146 -6.87 -12.02 8.03
CA GLN A 146 -6.23 -10.72 8.15
C GLN A 146 -5.10 -10.75 9.18
N ILE A 147 -5.37 -11.29 10.38
CA ILE A 147 -4.37 -11.41 11.44
C ILE A 147 -3.18 -12.26 10.97
N LYS A 148 -3.44 -13.43 10.39
CA LYS A 148 -2.38 -14.34 9.92
C LYS A 148 -1.59 -13.74 8.75
N ALA A 149 -2.22 -12.96 7.88
CA ALA A 149 -1.52 -12.21 6.83
C ALA A 149 -0.56 -11.17 7.42
N VAL A 150 -1.00 -10.40 8.42
CA VAL A 150 -0.16 -9.41 9.11
C VAL A 150 0.98 -10.09 9.87
N GLU A 151 0.72 -11.15 10.63
CA GLU A 151 1.75 -11.94 11.32
C GLU A 151 2.79 -12.46 10.31
N ALA A 152 2.34 -13.09 9.21
CA ALA A 152 3.24 -13.62 8.19
C ALA A 152 4.12 -12.54 7.55
N LEU A 153 3.55 -11.37 7.22
CA LEU A 153 4.30 -10.26 6.65
C LEU A 153 5.28 -9.64 7.66
N ARG A 154 4.91 -9.55 8.94
CA ARG A 154 5.78 -9.05 10.00
C ARG A 154 6.95 -10.00 10.22
N ASP A 155 6.68 -11.30 10.30
CA ASP A 155 7.68 -12.33 10.55
C ASP A 155 8.65 -12.46 9.36
N SER A 156 8.17 -12.24 8.13
CA SER A 156 9.01 -12.11 6.93
C SER A 156 9.68 -10.73 6.77
N LYS A 157 9.50 -9.83 7.76
CA LYS A 157 10.02 -8.44 7.75
C LYS A 157 9.59 -7.63 6.51
N SER A 158 8.46 -7.99 5.91
CA SER A 158 7.85 -7.30 4.78
C SER A 158 6.97 -6.12 5.21
N ILE A 159 6.67 -5.99 6.50
CA ILE A 159 6.04 -4.82 7.11
C ILE A 159 6.74 -4.53 8.43
N SER A 160 6.65 -3.29 8.89
CA SER A 160 7.27 -2.81 10.12
C SER A 160 6.33 -1.88 10.90
N GLU A 161 6.84 -1.35 12.01
CA GLU A 161 6.16 -0.31 12.79
C GLU A 161 5.71 0.86 11.89
N GLY A 162 4.45 1.30 12.04
CA GLY A 162 3.85 2.33 11.19
C GLY A 162 3.27 1.86 9.84
N ASP A 163 3.49 0.60 9.40
CA ASP A 163 2.94 0.14 8.12
C ASP A 163 1.45 -0.24 8.20
N VAL A 164 1.07 -0.99 9.25
CA VAL A 164 -0.29 -1.54 9.38
C VAL A 164 -0.83 -1.44 10.79
N GLY A 165 -2.08 -1.01 10.88
CA GLY A 165 -2.95 -1.20 12.04
C GLY A 165 -4.07 -2.19 11.72
N MET A 166 -4.43 -3.03 12.68
CA MET A 166 -5.60 -3.91 12.65
C MET A 166 -6.69 -3.33 13.54
N MET A 167 -7.85 -3.03 12.99
CA MET A 167 -9.00 -2.51 13.72
C MET A 167 -10.18 -3.47 13.62
N PHE A 168 -10.51 -4.17 14.69
CA PHE A 168 -11.62 -5.10 14.73
C PHE A 168 -12.81 -4.49 15.46
N VAL A 169 -13.91 -4.31 14.73
CA VAL A 169 -15.04 -3.48 15.17
C VAL A 169 -16.25 -4.30 15.61
N VAL A 170 -17.16 -3.66 16.37
CA VAL A 170 -18.39 -4.28 16.88
C VAL A 170 -19.66 -3.58 16.39
N GLY A 171 -20.69 -4.36 16.07
CA GLY A 171 -22.04 -3.87 15.78
C GLY A 171 -22.30 -3.52 14.31
N GLU A 172 -21.51 -4.07 13.39
CA GLU A 172 -21.70 -3.93 11.94
C GLU A 172 -23.14 -4.35 11.58
N GLU A 173 -23.53 -5.54 12.07
CA GLU A 173 -24.77 -6.27 11.77
C GLU A 173 -26.07 -5.55 12.20
N VAL A 174 -25.94 -4.43 12.91
CA VAL A 174 -27.06 -3.65 13.43
C VAL A 174 -27.04 -2.23 12.91
N ASN A 175 -25.93 -1.51 13.13
CA ASN A 175 -25.87 -0.07 12.89
C ASN A 175 -24.47 0.51 12.67
N GLY A 176 -23.41 -0.31 12.57
CA GLY A 176 -22.04 0.15 12.36
C GLY A 176 -21.46 0.98 13.50
N ALA A 177 -21.99 0.85 14.73
CA ALA A 177 -21.57 1.69 15.86
C ALA A 177 -20.06 1.61 16.15
N GLY A 178 -19.44 0.44 15.92
CA GLY A 178 -18.01 0.24 16.08
C GLY A 178 -17.21 1.09 15.11
N MET A 179 -17.47 0.99 13.80
CA MET A 179 -16.75 1.78 12.80
C MET A 179 -16.99 3.29 12.95
N LEU A 180 -18.22 3.71 13.26
CA LEU A 180 -18.49 5.13 13.55
C LEU A 180 -17.65 5.66 14.72
N LYS A 181 -17.39 4.81 15.72
CA LYS A 181 -16.56 5.16 16.87
C LYS A 181 -15.08 5.34 16.49
N VAL A 182 -14.60 4.61 15.48
CA VAL A 182 -13.19 4.68 15.01
C VAL A 182 -12.81 6.12 14.62
N ASN A 183 -13.74 6.90 14.06
CA ASN A 183 -13.50 8.30 13.68
C ASN A 183 -13.07 9.18 14.87
N GLU A 184 -13.44 8.83 16.10
CA GLU A 184 -13.04 9.58 17.30
C GLU A 184 -11.56 9.39 17.68
N LEU A 185 -10.84 8.45 17.06
CA LEU A 185 -9.41 8.23 17.33
C LEU A 185 -8.52 9.35 16.75
N GLY A 186 -9.05 10.14 15.81
CA GLY A 186 -8.29 11.19 15.12
C GLY A 186 -7.17 10.65 14.22
N LEU A 187 -7.27 9.40 13.79
CA LEU A 187 -6.29 8.74 12.91
C LEU A 187 -6.75 8.82 11.45
N SER A 188 -5.80 8.74 10.53
CA SER A 188 -6.05 8.70 9.09
C SER A 188 -5.15 7.66 8.43
N TRP A 189 -5.65 7.01 7.39
CA TRP A 189 -4.93 5.97 6.66
C TRP A 189 -4.90 6.29 5.17
N GLU A 190 -3.85 5.88 4.48
CA GLU A 190 -3.76 5.96 3.02
C GLU A 190 -4.67 4.91 2.36
N THR A 191 -4.69 3.71 2.95
CA THR A 191 -5.46 2.55 2.47
C THR A 191 -6.18 1.88 3.62
N VAL A 192 -7.42 1.47 3.40
CA VAL A 192 -8.22 0.67 4.32
C VAL A 192 -8.70 -0.58 3.60
N ILE A 193 -8.41 -1.75 4.18
CA ILE A 193 -8.79 -3.06 3.67
C ILE A 193 -9.88 -3.62 4.57
N PHE A 194 -11.11 -3.68 4.05
CA PHE A 194 -12.27 -4.22 4.73
C PHE A 194 -12.43 -5.71 4.43
N GLY A 195 -12.71 -6.49 5.47
CA GLY A 195 -12.91 -7.94 5.41
C GLY A 195 -14.37 -8.31 5.46
N GLU A 196 -14.89 -8.83 4.34
CA GLU A 196 -16.26 -9.32 4.17
C GLU A 196 -16.30 -10.56 3.26
N PRO A 197 -17.39 -11.36 3.25
CA PRO A 197 -17.52 -12.53 2.38
C PRO A 197 -17.66 -12.20 0.89
N THR A 198 -16.54 -12.12 0.16
CA THR A 198 -16.50 -11.75 -1.26
C THR A 198 -16.08 -12.89 -2.19
N GLU A 199 -16.18 -14.14 -1.76
CA GLU A 199 -15.78 -15.32 -2.56
C GLU A 199 -14.34 -15.23 -3.07
N LEU A 200 -13.43 -14.61 -2.29
CA LEU A 200 -12.04 -14.36 -2.68
C LEU A 200 -11.91 -13.45 -3.92
N LYS A 201 -12.92 -12.63 -4.19
CA LYS A 201 -12.92 -11.61 -5.25
C LYS A 201 -12.78 -10.24 -4.62
N LEU A 202 -12.09 -9.33 -5.31
CA LEU A 202 -11.98 -7.95 -4.87
C LEU A 202 -13.25 -7.20 -5.26
N ALA A 203 -14.01 -6.72 -4.26
CA ALA A 203 -15.25 -6.05 -4.58
C ALA A 203 -14.97 -4.68 -5.21
N SER A 204 -15.52 -4.48 -6.40
CA SER A 204 -15.51 -3.20 -7.10
C SER A 204 -16.54 -2.22 -6.53
N GLY A 205 -17.48 -2.67 -5.71
CA GLY A 205 -18.48 -1.82 -5.11
C GLY A 205 -19.59 -2.61 -4.44
N HIS A 206 -20.42 -1.92 -3.67
CA HIS A 206 -21.60 -2.50 -3.06
C HIS A 206 -22.86 -1.64 -3.28
N LYS A 207 -24.03 -2.28 -3.26
CA LYS A 207 -25.31 -1.57 -3.31
C LYS A 207 -25.52 -0.72 -2.07
N GLY A 208 -26.26 0.37 -2.24
CA GLY A 208 -26.78 1.18 -1.17
C GLY A 208 -27.89 0.48 -0.39
N ILE A 209 -28.39 1.13 0.65
CA ILE A 209 -29.49 0.61 1.45
C ILE A 209 -30.47 1.72 1.83
N LEU A 210 -31.75 1.41 1.76
CA LEU A 210 -32.83 2.13 2.44
C LEU A 210 -33.62 1.14 3.28
N LYS A 211 -34.09 1.58 4.45
CA LYS A 211 -35.01 0.81 5.28
C LYS A 211 -36.17 1.72 5.67
N PHE A 212 -37.39 1.20 5.67
CA PHE A 212 -38.54 1.97 6.10
C PHE A 212 -39.64 1.09 6.68
N ARG A 213 -40.49 1.73 7.49
CA ARG A 213 -41.65 1.12 8.13
C ARG A 213 -42.92 1.77 7.58
N ILE A 214 -43.92 0.94 7.29
CA ILE A 214 -45.27 1.38 6.94
C ILE A 214 -46.19 0.97 8.07
N ASP A 215 -46.91 1.92 8.66
CA ASP A 215 -47.91 1.71 9.70
C ASP A 215 -49.31 2.05 9.17
N ALA A 216 -50.27 1.15 9.39
CA ALA A 216 -51.68 1.34 9.10
C ALA A 216 -52.46 1.34 10.42
N HIS A 217 -53.24 2.41 10.66
CA HIS A 217 -54.11 2.53 11.82
C HIS A 217 -55.57 2.58 11.38
N GLY A 218 -56.29 1.53 11.74
CA GLY A 218 -57.71 1.36 11.51
C GLY A 218 -58.53 1.56 12.79
N LYS A 219 -59.61 0.79 12.89
CA LYS A 219 -60.50 0.75 14.04
C LYS A 219 -61.05 -0.65 14.20
N GLY A 220 -60.77 -1.26 15.34
CA GLY A 220 -61.24 -2.61 15.67
C GLY A 220 -62.77 -2.70 15.78
N GLY A 221 -63.28 -3.91 15.58
CA GLY A 221 -64.70 -4.24 15.62
C GLY A 221 -64.93 -5.72 15.33
N HIS A 222 -66.15 -6.20 15.54
CA HIS A 222 -66.50 -7.57 15.18
C HIS A 222 -66.57 -7.69 13.65
N SER A 223 -65.85 -8.65 13.03
CA SER A 223 -65.70 -8.70 11.56
C SER A 223 -67.01 -8.89 10.78
N GLY A 224 -68.06 -9.42 11.44
CA GLY A 224 -69.42 -9.49 10.90
C GLY A 224 -70.14 -8.14 10.71
N TYR A 225 -69.58 -7.03 11.19
CA TYR A 225 -70.12 -5.67 11.04
C TYR A 225 -69.01 -4.71 10.54
N PRO A 226 -68.49 -4.89 9.32
CA PRO A 226 -67.33 -4.14 8.81
C PRO A 226 -67.53 -2.62 8.86
N GLU A 227 -68.77 -2.13 8.75
CA GLU A 227 -69.13 -0.71 8.78
C GLU A 227 -68.84 0.00 10.12
N VAL A 228 -68.66 -0.74 11.22
CA VAL A 228 -68.38 -0.13 12.55
C VAL A 228 -66.89 0.09 12.80
N GLY A 229 -66.04 -0.53 11.98
CA GLY A 229 -64.59 -0.52 12.06
C GLY A 229 -63.94 -0.02 10.78
N ARG A 230 -62.61 -0.12 10.75
CA ARG A 230 -61.76 0.16 9.59
C ARG A 230 -60.60 -0.79 9.64
N ASN A 231 -60.43 -1.63 8.63
CA ASN A 231 -59.44 -2.69 8.69
C ASN A 231 -58.05 -2.19 8.28
N ALA A 232 -57.09 -2.23 9.20
CA ALA A 232 -55.71 -1.82 8.93
C ALA A 232 -55.02 -2.70 7.88
N ASN A 233 -55.35 -4.00 7.81
CA ASN A 233 -54.79 -4.90 6.79
C ASN A 233 -55.23 -4.49 5.39
N ASP A 234 -56.51 -4.11 5.21
CA ASP A 234 -57.06 -3.68 3.92
C ASP A 234 -56.44 -2.35 3.44
N MET A 235 -55.87 -1.56 4.36
CA MET A 235 -55.12 -0.35 4.05
C MET A 235 -53.66 -0.63 3.69
N LEU A 236 -53.02 -1.57 4.40
CA LEU A 236 -51.60 -1.89 4.23
C LEU A 236 -51.34 -2.67 2.92
N ILE A 237 -52.22 -3.62 2.58
CA ILE A 237 -52.03 -4.52 1.43
C ILE A 237 -51.88 -3.76 0.09
N PRO A 238 -52.73 -2.77 -0.26
CA PRO A 238 -52.56 -2.00 -1.49
C PRO A 238 -51.22 -1.28 -1.59
N ALA A 239 -50.73 -0.69 -0.49
CA ALA A 239 -49.43 -0.03 -0.47
C ALA A 239 -48.28 -1.04 -0.69
N LEU A 240 -48.33 -2.21 -0.06
CA LEU A 240 -47.32 -3.24 -0.30
C LEU A 240 -47.33 -3.77 -1.73
N ALA A 241 -48.51 -3.89 -2.35
CA ALA A 241 -48.64 -4.26 -3.76
C ALA A 241 -48.03 -3.20 -4.68
N GLU A 242 -48.14 -1.92 -4.32
CA GLU A 242 -47.63 -0.80 -5.12
C GLU A 242 -46.10 -0.77 -5.20
N LEU A 243 -45.39 -1.34 -4.23
CA LEU A 243 -43.92 -1.48 -4.31
C LEU A 243 -43.46 -2.23 -5.57
N ALA A 244 -44.28 -3.13 -6.12
CA ALA A 244 -43.99 -3.85 -7.36
C ALA A 244 -44.15 -3.00 -8.61
N ASN A 245 -44.87 -1.87 -8.52
CA ASN A 245 -45.15 -0.96 -9.63
C ASN A 245 -44.22 0.27 -9.64
N ILE A 246 -43.42 0.47 -8.59
CA ILE A 246 -42.40 1.52 -8.54
C ILE A 246 -41.35 1.23 -9.62
N ASP A 247 -41.04 2.26 -10.43
CA ASP A 247 -39.93 2.21 -11.39
C ASP A 247 -38.60 2.36 -10.64
N TRP A 248 -38.07 1.22 -10.19
CA TRP A 248 -36.86 1.16 -9.38
C TRP A 248 -35.62 1.51 -10.22
N PRO A 249 -34.73 2.40 -9.74
CA PRO A 249 -33.55 2.78 -10.48
C PRO A 249 -32.58 1.61 -10.63
N ARG A 250 -31.84 1.57 -11.73
CA ARG A 250 -30.86 0.52 -12.05
C ARG A 250 -29.64 1.13 -12.69
N SER A 251 -28.49 0.52 -12.47
CA SER A 251 -27.24 0.90 -13.13
C SER A 251 -26.60 -0.29 -13.83
N GLU A 252 -25.72 -0.01 -14.80
CA GLU A 252 -24.94 -1.05 -15.47
C GLU A 252 -24.03 -1.79 -14.47
N ARG A 253 -23.39 -1.05 -13.55
CA ARG A 253 -22.44 -1.59 -12.57
C ARG A 253 -23.13 -2.38 -11.46
N PHE A 254 -24.16 -1.81 -10.84
CA PHE A 254 -24.80 -2.42 -9.67
C PHE A 254 -26.08 -3.20 -10.02
N GLY A 255 -26.50 -3.23 -11.28
CA GLY A 255 -27.70 -3.92 -11.72
C GLY A 255 -28.96 -3.25 -11.19
N ASN A 256 -29.95 -4.06 -10.79
CA ASN A 256 -31.26 -3.56 -10.38
C ASN A 256 -31.31 -3.20 -8.89
N THR A 257 -32.00 -2.12 -8.56
CA THR A 257 -32.50 -1.91 -7.20
C THR A 257 -33.52 -2.99 -6.86
N THR A 258 -33.43 -3.55 -5.66
CA THR A 258 -34.33 -4.63 -5.20
C THR A 258 -34.91 -4.27 -3.85
N TYR A 259 -36.17 -4.60 -3.60
CA TYR A 259 -36.80 -4.43 -2.29
C TYR A 259 -37.21 -5.78 -1.70
N ASN A 260 -37.31 -5.82 -0.38
CA ASN A 260 -37.75 -6.98 0.39
C ASN A 260 -38.71 -6.53 1.50
N ILE A 261 -39.93 -7.07 1.52
CA ILE A 261 -40.87 -6.92 2.63
C ILE A 261 -40.46 -7.95 3.70
N GLY A 262 -39.53 -7.57 4.57
CA GLY A 262 -38.88 -8.49 5.50
C GLY A 262 -39.74 -8.90 6.69
N ARG A 263 -40.74 -8.10 7.06
CA ARG A 263 -41.71 -8.43 8.13
C ARG A 263 -43.04 -7.76 7.86
N MET A 264 -44.12 -8.47 8.15
CA MET A 264 -45.49 -7.94 8.10
C MET A 264 -46.30 -8.55 9.25
N GLU A 265 -47.03 -7.72 9.98
CA GLU A 265 -47.93 -8.13 11.05
C GLU A 265 -49.20 -7.28 11.02
N GLY A 266 -50.34 -7.88 11.40
CA GLY A 266 -51.59 -7.13 11.49
C GLY A 266 -52.77 -7.96 11.93
N GLY A 267 -53.64 -7.35 12.73
CA GLY A 267 -54.79 -8.01 13.35
C GLY A 267 -54.44 -8.88 14.56
N VAL A 268 -55.47 -9.39 15.22
CA VAL A 268 -55.35 -10.18 16.47
C VAL A 268 -56.14 -11.48 16.44
N ALA A 269 -57.18 -11.57 15.60
CA ALA A 269 -58.04 -12.74 15.40
C ALA A 269 -58.80 -12.61 14.07
N ASP A 270 -59.28 -13.73 13.52
CA ASP A 270 -60.04 -13.77 12.26
C ASP A 270 -61.43 -13.10 12.37
N ASN A 271 -62.03 -13.15 13.55
CA ASN A 271 -63.33 -12.54 13.84
C ASN A 271 -63.26 -11.08 14.35
N VAL A 272 -62.07 -10.46 14.32
CA VAL A 272 -61.84 -9.08 14.76
C VAL A 272 -61.23 -8.27 13.62
N ILE A 273 -61.87 -7.15 13.27
CA ILE A 273 -61.32 -6.17 12.32
C ILE A 273 -59.97 -5.68 12.85
N ALA A 274 -58.91 -5.75 12.04
CA ALA A 274 -57.58 -5.34 12.47
C ALA A 274 -57.55 -3.83 12.76
N ALA A 275 -57.25 -3.45 14.00
CA ALA A 275 -57.05 -2.06 14.37
C ALA A 275 -55.67 -1.53 13.93
N ASP A 276 -54.66 -2.40 13.89
CA ASP A 276 -53.29 -2.03 13.57
C ASP A 276 -52.66 -3.09 12.66
N ALA A 277 -51.83 -2.62 11.74
CA ALA A 277 -50.99 -3.44 10.88
C ALA A 277 -49.71 -2.67 10.52
N TYR A 278 -48.61 -3.37 10.28
CA TYR A 278 -47.37 -2.76 9.82
C TYR A 278 -46.53 -3.68 8.93
N ALA A 279 -45.62 -3.06 8.18
CA ALA A 279 -44.57 -3.77 7.45
C ALA A 279 -43.21 -3.09 7.62
N LEU A 280 -42.14 -3.90 7.59
CA LEU A 280 -40.75 -3.45 7.51
C LEU A 280 -40.19 -3.83 6.15
N VAL A 281 -39.68 -2.84 5.43
CA VAL A 281 -39.18 -2.99 4.06
C VAL A 281 -37.72 -2.56 4.00
N SER A 282 -36.90 -3.33 3.31
CA SER A 282 -35.50 -2.97 2.99
C SER A 282 -35.31 -2.93 1.49
N VAL A 283 -34.61 -1.91 1.00
CA VAL A 283 -34.29 -1.70 -0.41
C VAL A 283 -32.78 -1.69 -0.56
N ARG A 284 -32.24 -2.47 -1.51
CA ARG A 284 -30.85 -2.43 -1.95
C ARG A 284 -30.75 -1.51 -3.15
N VAL A 285 -30.17 -0.34 -2.97
CA VAL A 285 -30.16 0.76 -3.95
C VAL A 285 -29.01 0.56 -4.93
N ALA A 286 -29.33 0.41 -6.21
CA ALA A 286 -28.33 0.20 -7.26
C ALA A 286 -27.98 1.48 -8.02
N ASP A 287 -28.80 2.53 -7.90
CA ASP A 287 -28.56 3.85 -8.48
C ASP A 287 -29.49 4.90 -7.84
N GLY A 288 -29.17 6.18 -8.03
CA GLY A 288 -29.98 7.30 -7.61
C GLY A 288 -29.69 7.84 -6.21
N ASP A 289 -30.26 9.02 -5.95
CA ASP A 289 -30.17 9.72 -4.67
C ASP A 289 -31.18 9.12 -3.66
N PRO A 290 -30.74 8.70 -2.46
CA PRO A 290 -31.59 8.13 -1.42
C PRO A 290 -32.80 8.99 -1.06
N GLU A 291 -32.63 10.31 -0.92
CA GLU A 291 -33.72 11.22 -0.55
C GLU A 291 -34.75 11.34 -1.67
N VAL A 292 -34.30 11.31 -2.93
CA VAL A 292 -35.21 11.29 -4.09
C VAL A 292 -36.00 10.00 -4.11
N LEU A 293 -35.35 8.86 -3.83
CA LEU A 293 -36.01 7.56 -3.80
C LEU A 293 -36.99 7.44 -2.62
N GLU A 294 -36.65 7.96 -1.44
CA GLU A 294 -37.55 8.02 -0.28
C GLU A 294 -38.83 8.82 -0.59
N ARG A 295 -38.69 9.97 -1.25
CA ARG A 295 -39.85 10.77 -1.70
C ARG A 295 -40.70 9.99 -2.71
N ALA A 296 -40.08 9.40 -3.73
CA ALA A 296 -40.80 8.63 -4.73
C ALA A 296 -41.56 7.43 -4.14
N ILE A 297 -40.94 6.70 -3.20
CA ILE A 297 -41.60 5.62 -2.45
C ILE A 297 -42.79 6.17 -1.68
N SER A 298 -42.59 7.25 -0.92
CA SER A 298 -43.66 7.83 -0.10
C SER A 298 -44.85 8.29 -0.94
N ASP A 299 -44.58 8.97 -2.05
CA ASP A 299 -45.60 9.47 -2.97
C ASP A 299 -46.39 8.32 -3.62
N ALA A 300 -45.71 7.27 -4.08
CA ALA A 300 -46.35 6.10 -4.68
C ALA A 300 -47.26 5.38 -3.68
N LEU A 301 -46.77 5.14 -2.46
CA LEU A 301 -47.53 4.45 -1.42
C LEU A 301 -48.74 5.26 -0.93
N LEU A 302 -48.58 6.58 -0.74
CA LEU A 302 -49.67 7.45 -0.29
C LEU A 302 -50.70 7.72 -1.38
N ALA A 303 -50.35 7.60 -2.66
CA ALA A 303 -51.31 7.72 -3.76
C ALA A 303 -52.38 6.61 -3.73
N VAL A 304 -51.99 5.38 -3.34
CA VAL A 304 -52.92 4.24 -3.24
C VAL A 304 -53.54 4.08 -1.85
N ALA A 305 -52.86 4.56 -0.80
CA ALA A 305 -53.29 4.44 0.59
C ALA A 305 -52.91 5.69 1.41
N PRO A 306 -53.72 6.77 1.34
CA PRO A 306 -53.34 8.10 1.86
C PRO A 306 -53.27 8.20 3.39
N ASP A 307 -53.86 7.24 4.10
CA ASP A 307 -53.96 7.25 5.57
C ASP A 307 -52.87 6.41 6.26
N LEU A 308 -51.82 6.02 5.52
CA LEU A 308 -50.68 5.31 6.08
C LEU A 308 -49.66 6.28 6.67
N LYS A 309 -48.93 5.81 7.68
CA LYS A 309 -47.75 6.49 8.20
C LYS A 309 -46.50 5.76 7.70
N ILE A 310 -45.67 6.45 6.95
CA ILE A 310 -44.39 5.92 6.45
C ILE A 310 -43.27 6.56 7.26
N THR A 311 -42.37 5.74 7.81
CA THR A 311 -41.22 6.18 8.58
C THR A 311 -39.95 5.63 7.96
N MET A 312 -39.15 6.50 7.34
CA MET A 312 -37.83 6.15 6.83
C MET A 312 -36.84 5.96 7.99
N ALA A 313 -36.02 4.91 7.93
CA ALA A 313 -34.94 4.73 8.88
C ALA A 313 -33.78 5.68 8.53
N PRO A 314 -33.10 6.26 9.53
CA PRO A 314 -31.92 7.07 9.28
C PRO A 314 -30.77 6.22 8.70
N GLY A 315 -29.83 6.88 8.02
CA GLY A 315 -28.63 6.23 7.46
C GLY A 315 -28.84 5.56 6.11
N GLY A 316 -29.85 5.97 5.35
CA GLY A 316 -30.03 5.56 3.97
C GLY A 316 -28.93 6.11 3.05
N TYR A 317 -28.40 5.29 2.14
CA TYR A 317 -27.33 5.70 1.22
C TYR A 317 -27.40 4.99 -0.14
N GLY A 318 -26.79 5.60 -1.16
CA GLY A 318 -26.74 5.10 -2.54
C GLY A 318 -25.61 4.08 -2.78
N PRO A 319 -25.45 3.54 -4.01
CA PRO A 319 -24.39 2.58 -4.30
C PRO A 319 -22.98 3.17 -4.05
N VAL A 320 -22.06 2.33 -3.57
CA VAL A 320 -20.71 2.74 -3.16
C VAL A 320 -19.66 2.09 -4.07
N PRO A 321 -18.93 2.86 -4.88
CA PRO A 321 -17.79 2.35 -5.63
C PRO A 321 -16.57 2.16 -4.73
N ILE A 322 -15.86 1.06 -4.94
CA ILE A 322 -14.70 0.61 -4.16
C ILE A 322 -13.50 0.41 -5.11
N ASN A 323 -12.29 0.63 -4.60
CA ASN A 323 -11.06 0.40 -5.36
C ASN A 323 -10.91 -1.11 -5.62
N HIS A 324 -10.51 -1.45 -6.84
CA HIS A 324 -10.26 -2.82 -7.28
C HIS A 324 -9.12 -2.86 -8.32
N ASP A 325 -8.16 -1.93 -8.15
CA ASP A 325 -7.01 -1.68 -9.01
C ASP A 325 -5.81 -2.60 -8.74
N VAL A 326 -5.98 -3.63 -7.90
CA VAL A 326 -4.93 -4.61 -7.58
C VAL A 326 -5.04 -5.80 -8.53
N GLU A 327 -3.98 -6.06 -9.32
CA GLU A 327 -3.91 -7.19 -10.24
C GLU A 327 -3.98 -8.54 -9.51
N GLY A 328 -4.47 -9.57 -10.20
CA GLY A 328 -4.51 -10.95 -9.68
C GLY A 328 -5.75 -11.29 -8.87
N PHE A 329 -6.76 -10.41 -8.84
CA PHE A 329 -8.08 -10.68 -8.29
C PHE A 329 -9.14 -10.66 -9.39
N GLU A 330 -10.08 -11.59 -9.32
CA GLU A 330 -11.38 -11.38 -9.97
C GLU A 330 -12.12 -10.24 -9.24
N SER A 331 -12.92 -9.48 -9.99
CA SER A 331 -13.72 -8.40 -9.43
C SER A 331 -15.20 -8.77 -9.40
N MET A 332 -15.90 -8.31 -8.36
CA MET A 332 -17.35 -8.47 -8.27
C MET A 332 -18.04 -7.21 -7.74
N VAL A 333 -19.35 -7.12 -7.90
CA VAL A 333 -20.19 -6.16 -7.17
C VAL A 333 -21.00 -6.95 -6.16
N VAL A 334 -21.05 -6.46 -4.92
CA VAL A 334 -21.81 -7.10 -3.85
C VAL A 334 -23.15 -6.38 -3.63
N ASN A 335 -24.16 -7.14 -3.19
CA ASN A 335 -25.54 -6.65 -3.09
C ASN A 335 -25.94 -6.20 -1.67
N TYR A 336 -25.03 -6.31 -0.70
CA TYR A 336 -25.22 -5.91 0.68
C TYR A 336 -24.52 -4.58 0.96
N GLY A 337 -24.75 -4.00 2.14
CA GLY A 337 -24.03 -2.79 2.59
C GLY A 337 -22.93 -3.21 3.56
N THR A 338 -21.93 -2.35 3.76
CA THR A 338 -20.81 -2.62 4.68
C THR A 338 -20.48 -1.35 5.48
N ASP A 339 -19.55 -1.48 6.44
CA ASP A 339 -19.05 -0.38 7.27
C ASP A 339 -18.21 0.68 6.50
N ILE A 340 -17.98 0.51 5.20
CA ILE A 340 -17.11 1.40 4.39
C ILE A 340 -17.51 2.88 4.47
N LEU A 341 -18.80 3.19 4.50
CA LEU A 341 -19.27 4.58 4.58
C LEU A 341 -19.25 5.15 6.01
N HIS A 342 -19.07 4.31 7.02
CA HIS A 342 -19.02 4.74 8.41
C HIS A 342 -17.63 5.22 8.83
N LEU A 343 -16.59 4.98 8.02
CA LEU A 343 -15.25 5.47 8.25
C LEU A 343 -15.00 6.75 7.46
N ASP A 344 -14.67 7.82 8.16
CA ASP A 344 -14.36 9.12 7.56
C ASP A 344 -12.99 9.11 6.87
N GLY A 345 -12.85 9.93 5.82
CA GLY A 345 -11.58 10.20 5.15
C GLY A 345 -11.50 9.78 3.67
N GLY A 346 -10.48 10.30 2.99
CA GLY A 346 -10.24 10.07 1.55
C GLY A 346 -9.30 8.89 1.27
N HIS A 347 -9.46 7.79 2.00
CA HIS A 347 -8.59 6.61 1.89
C HIS A 347 -8.93 5.76 0.65
N LYS A 348 -7.92 5.07 0.09
CA LYS A 348 -8.20 3.94 -0.83
C LYS A 348 -8.92 2.86 -0.04
N ARG A 349 -9.99 2.29 -0.59
CA ARG A 349 -10.80 1.28 0.08
C ARG A 349 -10.83 0.01 -0.73
N TYR A 350 -10.44 -1.11 -0.12
CA TYR A 350 -10.55 -2.44 -0.68
C TYR A 350 -11.53 -3.26 0.15
N LEU A 351 -12.30 -4.14 -0.49
CA LEU A 351 -13.23 -5.05 0.16
C LEU A 351 -12.97 -6.46 -0.35
N TYR A 352 -12.50 -7.33 0.54
CA TYR A 352 -12.04 -8.67 0.18
C TYR A 352 -12.15 -9.61 1.37
N GLY A 353 -12.57 -10.85 1.14
CA GLY A 353 -12.51 -11.89 2.15
C GLY A 353 -13.00 -13.26 1.68
N PRO A 354 -12.82 -14.28 2.54
CA PRO A 354 -13.19 -15.65 2.24
C PRO A 354 -14.70 -15.89 2.33
N GLY A 355 -15.18 -16.89 1.61
CA GLY A 355 -16.56 -17.37 1.71
C GLY A 355 -17.56 -16.53 0.93
N SER A 356 -18.75 -17.11 0.74
CA SER A 356 -19.85 -16.46 0.02
C SER A 356 -20.86 -15.90 0.99
N ILE A 357 -21.29 -14.66 0.75
CA ILE A 357 -22.40 -14.05 1.49
C ILE A 357 -23.69 -14.88 1.40
N LEU A 358 -23.83 -15.75 0.39
CA LEU A 358 -24.99 -16.63 0.24
C LEU A 358 -25.13 -17.66 1.39
N LEU A 359 -24.04 -17.93 2.12
CA LEU A 359 -24.02 -18.80 3.28
C LEU A 359 -24.17 -18.03 4.60
N ALA A 360 -23.92 -16.71 4.59
CA ALA A 360 -24.08 -15.85 5.75
C ALA A 360 -25.56 -15.82 6.20
N HIS A 361 -25.77 -15.61 7.50
CA HIS A 361 -27.10 -15.52 8.14
C HIS A 361 -28.00 -16.76 7.98
N SER A 362 -27.46 -17.86 7.47
CA SER A 362 -28.18 -19.12 7.26
C SER A 362 -27.97 -20.09 8.43
N ASP A 363 -28.74 -21.18 8.47
CA ASP A 363 -28.58 -22.35 9.37
C ASP A 363 -27.44 -23.31 8.99
N HIS A 364 -26.74 -22.99 7.91
CA HIS A 364 -25.71 -23.82 7.29
C HIS A 364 -24.50 -22.99 6.87
N GLU A 365 -24.19 -21.95 7.64
CA GLU A 365 -23.00 -21.14 7.43
C GLU A 365 -21.75 -22.01 7.58
N HIS A 366 -20.99 -22.10 6.49
CA HIS A 366 -19.74 -22.85 6.42
C HIS A 366 -18.76 -22.23 5.43
N LEU A 367 -17.49 -22.53 5.64
CA LEU A 367 -16.37 -22.04 4.85
C LEU A 367 -15.42 -23.20 4.53
N LYS A 368 -14.85 -23.21 3.32
CA LYS A 368 -13.80 -24.19 2.99
C LYS A 368 -12.48 -23.78 3.61
N ILE A 369 -11.69 -24.76 4.05
CA ILE A 369 -10.33 -24.52 4.57
C ILE A 369 -9.47 -23.81 3.51
N SER A 370 -9.57 -24.24 2.24
CA SER A 370 -8.85 -23.62 1.13
C SER A 370 -9.15 -22.13 0.99
N ASP A 371 -10.39 -21.71 1.26
CA ASP A 371 -10.78 -20.31 1.13
C ASP A 371 -10.13 -19.46 2.23
N LEU A 372 -9.96 -20.01 3.45
CA LEU A 372 -9.22 -19.31 4.51
C LEU A 372 -7.74 -19.14 4.15
N GLU A 373 -7.11 -20.17 3.60
CA GLU A 373 -5.71 -20.13 3.18
C GLU A 373 -5.49 -19.13 2.05
N GLU A 374 -6.36 -19.18 1.03
CA GLU A 374 -6.30 -18.25 -0.09
C GLU A 374 -6.62 -16.81 0.33
N ALA A 375 -7.47 -16.61 1.34
CA ALA A 375 -7.71 -15.30 1.91
C ALA A 375 -6.45 -14.71 2.57
N VAL A 376 -5.65 -15.51 3.29
CA VAL A 376 -4.37 -15.05 3.85
C VAL A 376 -3.45 -14.55 2.74
N GLU A 377 -3.30 -15.31 1.65
CA GLU A 377 -2.49 -14.90 0.50
C GLU A 377 -3.07 -13.68 -0.22
N GLY A 378 -4.40 -13.57 -0.30
CA GLY A 378 -5.08 -12.40 -0.83
C GLY A 378 -4.81 -11.14 -0.02
N TYR A 379 -4.95 -11.19 1.30
CA TYR A 379 -4.62 -10.05 2.15
C TYR A 379 -3.15 -9.65 2.03
N LYS A 380 -2.21 -10.62 1.99
CA LYS A 380 -0.79 -10.35 1.73
C LYS A 380 -0.54 -9.61 0.42
N LYS A 381 -1.32 -9.86 -0.63
CA LYS A 381 -1.25 -9.15 -1.92
C LYS A 381 -1.85 -7.74 -1.85
N LEU A 382 -2.88 -7.54 -1.04
CA LEU A 382 -3.53 -6.23 -0.86
C LEU A 382 -2.71 -5.27 -0.01
N PHE A 383 -1.80 -5.79 0.83
CA PHE A 383 -0.84 -4.93 1.50
C PHE A 383 0.05 -4.25 0.46
N PRO A 384 0.12 -2.91 0.48
CA PRO A 384 1.07 -2.20 -0.34
C PRO A 384 2.47 -2.61 0.13
N ARG A 385 3.10 -3.52 -0.62
CA ARG A 385 4.47 -3.97 -0.36
C ARG A 385 5.31 -2.72 -0.09
N PRO A 386 6.20 -2.70 0.92
CA PRO A 386 7.31 -1.77 0.86
C PRO A 386 7.90 -1.97 -0.52
N SER A 387 7.91 -0.92 -1.33
CA SER A 387 8.52 -1.05 -2.63
C SER A 387 9.92 -1.59 -2.36
N PRO A 388 10.28 -2.80 -2.85
CA PRO A 388 11.68 -3.05 -3.06
C PRO A 388 12.12 -1.86 -3.90
N ALA A 389 13.19 -1.18 -3.49
CA ALA A 389 13.76 -0.11 -4.28
C ALA A 389 13.70 -0.51 -5.75
N ILE A 390 12.88 0.20 -6.53
CA ILE A 390 12.76 0.05 -7.97
C ILE A 390 12.22 -1.33 -8.43
N ALA A 391 10.93 -1.57 -8.25
CA ALA A 391 10.18 -2.22 -9.33
C ALA A 391 9.78 -1.12 -10.32
N LEU A 392 10.55 -0.98 -11.40
CA LEU A 392 10.14 -0.26 -12.60
C LEU A 392 8.70 -0.72 -12.94
N GLN A 393 7.74 0.18 -12.77
CA GLN A 393 6.40 0.00 -13.30
C GLN A 393 6.56 -0.12 -14.82
N ASN A 394 6.47 -1.34 -15.34
CA ASN A 394 6.19 -1.54 -16.75
C ASN A 394 4.69 -1.22 -16.94
N PRO A 395 4.31 -0.45 -17.96
CA PRO A 395 2.94 -0.49 -18.44
C PRO A 395 2.65 -1.95 -18.85
N SER A 396 1.71 -2.59 -18.16
CA SER A 396 1.28 -3.96 -18.47
C SER A 396 0.40 -3.94 -19.72
N LEU A 397 1.04 -4.13 -20.88
CA LEU A 397 0.39 -4.75 -22.04
C LEU A 397 -0.15 -6.14 -21.61
N PRO A 398 -1.39 -6.53 -21.98
CA PRO A 398 -1.99 -7.78 -21.52
C PRO A 398 -1.12 -9.02 -21.86
N PRO A 399 -0.90 -9.96 -20.90
CA PRO A 399 -0.02 -11.13 -21.07
C PRO A 399 -0.40 -12.11 -22.19
N SER A 400 -1.59 -11.94 -22.78
CA SER A 400 -2.18 -12.90 -23.73
C SER A 400 -1.62 -12.81 -25.15
N GLN A 401 -0.72 -11.85 -25.47
CA GLN A 401 -0.16 -11.72 -26.83
C GLN A 401 1.38 -11.68 -26.94
N LEU A 402 2.13 -11.42 -25.86
CA LEU A 402 3.62 -11.37 -25.90
C LEU A 402 4.32 -12.68 -25.54
N SER A 403 3.62 -13.63 -24.92
CA SER A 403 4.17 -14.87 -24.34
C SER A 403 4.58 -15.96 -25.35
N GLN A 404 4.65 -15.65 -26.65
CA GLN A 404 4.92 -16.65 -27.70
C GLN A 404 6.16 -16.36 -28.57
N THR A 405 6.94 -15.30 -28.28
CA THR A 405 8.14 -15.00 -29.07
C THR A 405 9.43 -15.47 -28.38
N PRO A 406 10.41 -16.01 -29.12
CA PRO A 406 11.72 -16.38 -28.55
C PRO A 406 12.44 -15.23 -27.83
N ALA A 407 12.20 -13.98 -28.25
CA ALA A 407 12.75 -12.79 -27.61
C ALA A 407 12.12 -12.52 -26.23
N ALA A 408 10.81 -12.71 -26.08
CA ALA A 408 10.12 -12.57 -24.79
C ALA A 408 10.54 -13.67 -23.80
N GLU A 409 10.72 -14.91 -24.28
CA GLU A 409 11.24 -16.01 -23.46
C GLU A 409 12.69 -15.74 -23.02
N ALA A 410 13.56 -15.30 -23.94
CA ALA A 410 14.93 -14.92 -23.63
C ALA A 410 14.99 -13.77 -22.59
N TRP A 411 14.14 -12.75 -22.74
CA TRP A 411 14.04 -11.65 -21.79
C TRP A 411 13.60 -12.12 -20.40
N ASN A 412 12.55 -12.95 -20.33
CA ASN A 412 12.06 -13.50 -19.07
C ASN A 412 13.13 -14.33 -18.37
N ASN A 413 13.90 -15.14 -19.11
CA ASN A 413 15.02 -15.90 -18.57
C ASN A 413 16.12 -14.99 -18.01
N CYS A 414 16.51 -13.93 -18.74
CA CYS A 414 17.47 -12.94 -18.24
C CYS A 414 16.97 -12.25 -16.97
N LYS A 415 15.68 -11.85 -16.93
CA LYS A 415 15.04 -11.21 -15.78
C LYS A 415 15.02 -12.13 -14.56
N SER A 416 14.59 -13.37 -14.71
CA SER A 416 14.55 -14.34 -13.61
C SER A 416 15.93 -14.61 -13.02
N GLN A 417 16.96 -14.72 -13.87
CA GLN A 417 18.34 -14.91 -13.39
C GLN A 417 18.92 -13.67 -12.70
N TYR A 418 18.60 -12.46 -13.19
CA TYR A 418 18.95 -11.23 -12.49
C TYR A 418 18.33 -11.15 -11.09
N LEU A 419 17.04 -11.50 -10.96
CA LEU A 419 16.37 -11.52 -9.66
C LEU A 419 16.99 -12.56 -8.71
N ALA A 420 17.42 -13.71 -9.22
CA ALA A 420 18.12 -14.73 -8.44
C ALA A 420 19.50 -14.23 -7.95
N ASP A 421 20.29 -13.61 -8.83
CA ASP A 421 21.59 -13.03 -8.45
C ASP A 421 21.44 -11.90 -7.42
N LEU A 422 20.42 -11.06 -7.59
CA LEU A 422 20.11 -9.98 -6.66
C LEU A 422 19.69 -10.52 -5.30
N SER A 423 18.87 -11.59 -5.26
CA SER A 423 18.51 -12.28 -4.01
C SER A 423 19.74 -12.86 -3.33
N ALA A 424 20.59 -13.58 -4.07
CA ALA A 424 21.81 -14.18 -3.53
C ALA A 424 22.79 -13.12 -3.01
N HIS A 425 22.88 -11.97 -3.67
CA HIS A 425 23.67 -10.82 -3.22
C HIS A 425 23.18 -10.30 -1.87
N TYR A 426 21.88 -10.04 -1.71
CA TYR A 426 21.31 -9.57 -0.44
C TYR A 426 21.33 -10.63 0.66
N GLU A 427 21.22 -11.92 0.33
CA GLU A 427 21.38 -13.01 1.30
C GLU A 427 22.82 -13.09 1.84
N LYS A 428 23.82 -12.83 0.98
CA LYS A 428 25.23 -12.78 1.36
C LYS A 428 25.56 -11.56 2.21
N GLU A 429 25.04 -10.38 1.87
CA GLU A 429 25.22 -9.14 2.65
C GLU A 429 24.57 -9.22 4.05
N ASN A 430 23.54 -10.07 4.23
CA ASN A 430 22.87 -10.29 5.52
C ASN A 430 23.58 -11.34 6.42
N GLN A 431 24.72 -11.90 6.00
CA GLN A 431 25.49 -12.89 6.77
C GLN A 431 26.82 -12.29 7.30
N GLU A 432 26.76 -11.67 8.50
CA GLU A 432 27.82 -11.23 9.44
C GLU A 432 28.29 -9.74 9.47
N PRO A 433 28.65 -9.16 10.65
CA PRO A 433 28.42 -9.59 12.04
C PRO A 433 27.41 -8.72 12.82
N SER A 434 26.92 -9.35 13.89
CA SER A 434 25.95 -8.90 14.89
C SER A 434 26.46 -7.81 15.84
N ASP A 435 26.89 -6.68 15.32
CA ASP A 435 27.05 -5.48 16.15
C ASP A 435 25.75 -4.69 16.05
N GLY A 436 24.84 -4.95 16.98
CA GLY A 436 23.49 -4.36 17.07
C GLY A 436 23.44 -2.84 17.32
N GLY A 437 24.36 -2.08 16.75
CA GLY A 437 24.31 -0.64 16.66
C GLY A 437 23.66 -0.22 15.35
N VAL A 438 22.62 0.61 15.44
CA VAL A 438 22.18 1.41 14.30
C VAL A 438 23.35 2.35 13.95
N VAL A 439 24.10 2.05 12.89
CA VAL A 439 25.18 2.92 12.42
C VAL A 439 24.52 4.04 11.62
N THR A 440 24.32 5.19 12.25
CA THR A 440 23.80 6.42 11.61
C THR A 440 24.95 7.39 11.32
N GLY A 441 24.75 8.30 10.36
CA GLY A 441 25.78 9.25 9.94
C GLY A 441 26.80 8.66 8.96
N LEU A 442 28.05 9.14 9.02
CA LEU A 442 29.13 8.79 8.08
C LEU A 442 29.41 7.28 7.96
N GLY A 443 29.37 6.53 9.06
CA GLY A 443 29.54 5.06 9.00
C GLY A 443 28.36 4.32 8.35
N GLY A 444 27.17 4.91 8.37
CA GLY A 444 26.00 4.41 7.64
C GLY A 444 26.14 4.66 6.14
N LEU A 445 26.67 5.84 5.77
CA LEU A 445 26.99 6.17 4.39
C LEU A 445 28.01 5.21 3.77
N GLU A 446 29.14 4.98 4.44
CA GLU A 446 30.19 4.09 3.93
C GLU A 446 29.67 2.66 3.73
N ARG A 447 28.82 2.18 4.65
CA ARG A 447 28.18 0.87 4.55
C ARG A 447 27.22 0.80 3.35
N GLU A 448 26.34 1.78 3.21
CA GLU A 448 25.34 1.81 2.12
C GLU A 448 26.02 2.01 0.75
N GLN A 449 27.06 2.84 0.67
CA GLN A 449 27.90 2.96 -0.53
C GLN A 449 28.62 1.66 -0.86
N GLY A 450 29.19 0.98 0.14
CA GLY A 450 29.82 -0.33 -0.06
C GLY A 450 28.84 -1.39 -0.58
N SER A 451 27.60 -1.39 -0.09
CA SER A 451 26.55 -2.29 -0.58
C SER A 451 26.15 -1.98 -2.02
N LEU A 452 25.98 -0.69 -2.37
CA LEU A 452 25.70 -0.26 -3.74
C LEU A 452 26.86 -0.58 -4.71
N ASP A 453 28.10 -0.43 -4.27
CA ASP A 453 29.28 -0.80 -5.06
C ASP A 453 29.36 -2.32 -5.27
N ALA A 454 28.92 -3.11 -4.29
CA ALA A 454 28.88 -4.56 -4.37
C ALA A 454 27.81 -5.10 -5.34
N LEU A 455 26.83 -4.28 -5.77
CA LEU A 455 25.88 -4.63 -6.84
C LEU A 455 26.53 -4.70 -8.23
N ARG A 456 27.74 -4.16 -8.40
CA ARG A 456 28.46 -4.15 -9.68
C ARG A 456 28.53 -5.53 -10.33
N ASP A 457 28.82 -6.57 -9.55
CA ASP A 457 28.98 -7.93 -10.07
C ASP A 457 27.64 -8.50 -10.58
N VAL A 458 26.54 -8.17 -9.90
CA VAL A 458 25.16 -8.54 -10.30
C VAL A 458 24.79 -7.86 -11.60
N GLU A 459 25.07 -6.56 -11.72
CA GLU A 459 24.80 -5.79 -12.95
C GLU A 459 25.65 -6.29 -14.13
N TRP A 460 26.92 -6.61 -13.91
CA TRP A 460 27.81 -7.19 -14.93
C TRP A 460 27.28 -8.52 -15.44
N ALA A 461 26.90 -9.42 -14.53
CA ALA A 461 26.32 -10.71 -14.90
C ALA A 461 25.02 -10.53 -15.70
N SER A 462 24.17 -9.57 -15.29
CA SER A 462 22.92 -9.23 -15.97
C SER A 462 23.14 -8.75 -17.40
N VAL A 463 24.01 -7.75 -17.57
CA VAL A 463 24.34 -7.18 -18.89
C VAL A 463 24.93 -8.25 -19.81
N LYS A 464 25.83 -9.09 -19.29
CA LYS A 464 26.44 -10.17 -20.07
C LYS A 464 25.37 -11.14 -20.56
N ARG A 465 24.46 -11.59 -19.70
CA ARG A 465 23.33 -12.47 -20.09
C ARG A 465 22.44 -11.83 -21.14
N VAL A 466 22.09 -10.55 -20.98
CA VAL A 466 21.27 -9.83 -21.96
C VAL A 466 21.98 -9.76 -23.30
N GLY A 467 23.28 -9.48 -23.32
CA GLY A 467 24.08 -9.49 -24.55
C GLY A 467 24.13 -10.88 -25.22
N GLU A 468 24.40 -11.92 -24.44
CA GLU A 468 24.50 -13.31 -24.91
C GLU A 468 23.16 -13.88 -25.40
N SER A 469 22.04 -13.39 -24.87
CA SER A 469 20.69 -13.76 -25.32
C SER A 469 20.43 -13.41 -26.79
N GLY A 470 21.18 -12.44 -27.33
CA GLY A 470 21.00 -11.95 -28.69
C GLY A 470 19.69 -11.18 -28.91
N ILE A 471 18.96 -10.80 -27.85
CA ILE A 471 17.66 -10.12 -27.95
C ILE A 471 17.72 -8.80 -28.75
N PHE A 472 18.87 -8.13 -28.73
CA PHE A 472 19.08 -6.89 -29.47
C PHE A 472 19.79 -7.08 -30.82
N LYS A 473 20.04 -8.32 -31.25
CA LYS A 473 20.69 -8.60 -32.52
C LYS A 473 19.82 -8.12 -33.69
N GLY A 474 20.43 -7.38 -34.61
CA GLY A 474 19.76 -6.79 -35.77
C GLY A 474 19.05 -5.46 -35.49
N LEU A 475 19.00 -4.99 -34.24
CA LEU A 475 18.46 -3.65 -33.95
C LEU A 475 19.46 -2.58 -34.39
N SER A 476 19.06 -1.76 -35.35
CA SER A 476 19.87 -0.61 -35.78
C SER A 476 19.81 0.53 -34.75
N LYS A 477 20.81 1.41 -34.78
CA LYS A 477 20.83 2.65 -34.00
C LYS A 477 19.59 3.51 -34.25
N GLU A 478 19.13 3.57 -35.50
CA GLU A 478 17.91 4.31 -35.85
C GLU A 478 16.65 3.65 -35.28
N SER A 479 16.58 2.32 -35.28
CA SER A 479 15.46 1.60 -34.67
C SER A 479 15.38 1.85 -33.16
N LEU A 480 16.52 1.92 -32.47
CA LEU A 480 16.56 2.27 -31.04
C LEU A 480 16.08 3.71 -30.80
N ARG A 481 16.45 4.64 -31.68
CA ARG A 481 15.98 6.04 -31.63
C ARG A 481 14.47 6.15 -31.85
N GLU A 482 13.94 5.45 -32.84
CA GLU A 482 12.50 5.42 -33.10
C GLU A 482 11.72 4.82 -31.94
N LYS A 483 12.24 3.74 -31.32
CA LYS A 483 11.65 3.16 -30.11
C LYS A 483 11.64 4.14 -28.93
N GLY A 484 12.66 4.99 -28.81
CA GLY A 484 12.69 6.08 -27.84
C GLY A 484 11.59 7.11 -28.11
N ARG A 485 11.44 7.56 -29.37
CA ARG A 485 10.36 8.49 -29.76
C ARG A 485 8.98 7.93 -29.45
N ALA A 486 8.74 6.68 -29.87
CA ALA A 486 7.47 6.00 -29.67
C ALA A 486 7.09 5.83 -28.19
N ALA A 487 8.09 5.65 -27.31
CA ALA A 487 7.86 5.47 -25.87
C ALA A 487 7.23 6.70 -25.19
N THR A 488 7.48 7.90 -25.73
CA THR A 488 6.92 9.17 -25.22
C THR A 488 5.62 9.56 -25.92
N ALA A 489 5.44 9.18 -27.18
CA ALA A 489 4.29 9.60 -27.99
C ALA A 489 2.97 8.86 -27.67
N GLY A 490 3.03 7.63 -27.13
CA GLY A 490 1.87 6.76 -26.92
C GLY A 490 1.19 6.39 -28.24
N ASN A 491 1.33 5.15 -28.70
CA ASN A 491 0.61 4.67 -29.87
C ASN A 491 -0.43 3.62 -29.45
N PRO A 492 -1.72 4.01 -29.31
CA PRO A 492 -2.78 3.09 -28.92
C PRO A 492 -2.97 1.93 -29.90
N GLN A 493 -2.54 2.07 -31.16
CA GLN A 493 -2.69 1.01 -32.17
C GLN A 493 -1.73 -0.17 -31.98
N ASP A 494 -0.64 0.01 -31.22
CA ASP A 494 0.32 -1.05 -30.88
C ASP A 494 0.10 -1.60 -29.45
N GLY A 495 -0.94 -1.10 -28.75
CA GLY A 495 -1.24 -1.43 -27.35
C GLY A 495 -0.28 -0.81 -26.33
N ASN A 496 0.63 0.07 -26.74
CA ASN A 496 1.51 0.77 -25.80
C ASN A 496 0.80 1.99 -25.20
N ASP A 497 0.44 1.92 -23.92
CA ASP A 497 0.31 3.12 -23.08
C ASP A 497 1.61 3.94 -23.14
N VAL A 498 1.55 5.24 -22.83
CA VAL A 498 2.75 6.09 -22.75
C VAL A 498 3.71 5.48 -21.74
N ALA A 499 4.82 4.89 -22.21
CA ALA A 499 5.77 4.18 -21.36
C ALA A 499 6.81 5.11 -20.72
N VAL A 500 6.99 6.31 -21.26
CA VAL A 500 7.94 7.31 -20.76
C VAL A 500 7.23 8.65 -20.63
N VAL A 501 7.07 9.11 -19.40
CA VAL A 501 6.51 10.43 -19.09
C VAL A 501 7.64 11.43 -18.89
N VAL A 502 7.70 12.46 -19.72
CA VAL A 502 8.60 13.59 -19.52
C VAL A 502 8.04 14.41 -18.37
N ARG A 503 8.84 14.55 -17.31
CA ARG A 503 8.41 15.26 -16.10
C ARG A 503 8.19 16.73 -16.40
N GLU A 504 7.15 17.30 -15.78
CA GLU A 504 6.76 18.69 -15.93
C GLU A 504 7.96 19.64 -15.75
N GLY A 505 8.04 20.65 -16.63
CA GLY A 505 9.09 21.67 -16.61
C GLY A 505 10.44 21.25 -17.20
N PHE A 506 10.63 19.99 -17.59
CA PHE A 506 11.93 19.53 -18.10
C PHE A 506 12.37 20.28 -19.39
N PRO A 507 11.51 20.46 -20.41
CA PRO A 507 11.89 21.24 -21.60
C PRO A 507 12.19 22.70 -21.28
N GLU A 508 11.42 23.31 -20.38
CA GLU A 508 11.63 24.68 -19.88
C GLU A 508 12.97 24.80 -19.17
N PHE A 509 13.30 23.84 -18.30
CA PHE A 509 14.54 23.81 -17.55
C PHE A 509 15.76 23.66 -18.46
N VAL A 510 15.72 22.73 -19.41
CA VAL A 510 16.77 22.57 -20.41
C VAL A 510 16.95 23.85 -21.22
N THR A 511 15.83 24.47 -21.65
CA THR A 511 15.81 25.76 -22.35
C THR A 511 16.52 26.84 -21.54
N TRP A 512 16.14 26.96 -20.27
CA TRP A 512 16.63 27.94 -19.33
C TRP A 512 18.11 27.76 -19.00
N ILE A 513 18.58 26.52 -18.78
CA ILE A 513 20.01 26.20 -18.59
C ILE A 513 20.85 26.70 -19.78
N GLY A 514 20.37 26.49 -21.01
CA GLY A 514 21.04 26.99 -22.21
C GLY A 514 21.12 28.52 -22.25
N GLN A 515 20.08 29.23 -21.80
CA GLN A 515 20.03 30.70 -21.77
C GLN A 515 21.03 31.30 -20.78
N ILE A 516 21.24 30.65 -19.63
CA ILE A 516 22.22 31.08 -18.63
C ILE A 516 23.66 30.61 -18.94
N GLY A 517 23.87 29.96 -20.08
CA GLY A 517 25.19 29.46 -20.51
C GLY A 517 25.65 28.20 -19.79
N GLY A 518 24.75 27.49 -19.10
CA GLY A 518 25.04 26.24 -18.41
C GLY A 518 25.18 25.05 -19.38
N GLN A 519 25.90 24.02 -18.93
CA GLN A 519 26.01 22.74 -19.63
C GLN A 519 25.26 21.66 -18.87
N TRP A 520 24.71 20.68 -19.59
CA TRP A 520 23.95 19.59 -19.00
C TRP A 520 24.16 18.29 -19.78
N GLY A 521 23.79 17.18 -19.16
CA GLY A 521 23.76 15.87 -19.81
C GLY A 521 23.05 14.83 -18.97
N ILE A 522 23.07 13.58 -19.42
CA ILE A 522 22.34 12.47 -18.80
C ILE A 522 23.29 11.29 -18.61
N VAL A 523 23.28 10.72 -17.41
CA VAL A 523 23.90 9.43 -17.09
C VAL A 523 22.81 8.36 -17.07
N SER A 524 22.96 7.30 -17.87
CA SER A 524 22.03 6.18 -17.85
C SER A 524 22.74 4.84 -17.90
N VAL A 525 22.48 4.00 -16.90
CA VAL A 525 22.98 2.62 -16.83
C VAL A 525 22.05 1.64 -17.56
N ASN A 526 20.77 2.00 -17.69
CA ASN A 526 19.70 1.14 -18.22
C ASN A 526 19.39 1.35 -19.70
N TRP A 527 19.55 2.59 -20.21
CA TRP A 527 19.08 2.95 -21.55
C TRP A 527 20.22 3.31 -22.48
N SER A 528 20.14 2.85 -23.73
CA SER A 528 21.15 3.15 -24.75
C SER A 528 21.11 4.61 -25.19
N ARG A 529 22.25 5.14 -25.64
CA ARG A 529 22.40 6.52 -26.14
C ARG A 529 21.34 6.88 -27.18
N MET A 530 21.10 5.99 -28.14
CA MET A 530 20.18 6.26 -29.24
C MET A 530 18.73 6.25 -28.80
N TRP A 531 18.38 5.38 -27.85
CA TRP A 531 17.05 5.36 -27.27
C TRP A 531 16.76 6.65 -26.47
N VAL A 532 17.70 7.08 -25.62
CA VAL A 532 17.58 8.34 -24.86
C VAL A 532 17.45 9.53 -25.82
N ARG A 533 18.21 9.55 -26.91
CA ARG A 533 18.06 10.57 -27.96
C ARG A 533 16.66 10.60 -28.56
N GLY A 534 16.05 9.44 -28.80
CA GLY A 534 14.67 9.35 -29.29
C GLY A 534 13.66 9.97 -28.35
N VAL A 535 13.79 9.72 -27.05
CA VAL A 535 12.94 10.36 -26.02
C VAL A 535 13.13 11.88 -26.04
N LEU A 536 14.39 12.34 -26.11
CA LEU A 536 14.71 13.77 -26.16
C LEU A 536 14.23 14.46 -27.44
N ASP A 537 14.20 13.76 -28.58
CA ASP A 537 13.66 14.30 -29.83
C ASP A 537 12.21 14.76 -29.61
N VAL A 538 11.36 13.91 -29.00
CA VAL A 538 9.95 14.21 -28.73
C VAL A 538 9.81 15.23 -27.59
N ALA A 539 10.59 15.06 -26.52
CA ALA A 539 10.50 15.92 -25.35
C ALA A 539 10.82 17.40 -25.64
N LEU A 540 11.67 17.67 -26.63
CA LEU A 540 12.21 19.00 -26.93
C LEU A 540 11.74 19.59 -28.27
N GLU A 541 10.92 18.84 -29.03
CA GLU A 541 10.71 18.95 -30.48
C GLU A 541 10.25 20.34 -31.00
N GLU A 542 9.67 21.19 -30.15
CA GLU A 542 9.17 22.52 -30.55
C GLU A 542 9.99 23.72 -30.04
N ARG A 543 10.93 23.54 -29.11
CA ARG A 543 11.52 24.65 -28.35
C ARG A 543 13.02 24.82 -28.50
N TRP A 544 13.69 23.90 -29.20
CA TRP A 544 15.13 23.76 -29.12
C TRP A 544 15.78 23.58 -30.49
N VAL A 545 16.97 24.14 -30.68
CA VAL A 545 17.69 24.10 -31.96
C VAL A 545 18.40 22.74 -32.10
N PRO A 546 18.26 22.02 -33.23
CA PRO A 546 18.86 20.69 -33.42
C PRO A 546 20.36 20.60 -33.11
N SER A 547 21.12 21.69 -33.28
CA SER A 547 22.56 21.74 -32.97
C SER A 547 22.89 21.56 -31.48
N GLN A 548 21.94 21.86 -30.57
CA GLN A 548 22.13 21.70 -29.14
C GLN A 548 21.78 20.28 -28.64
N ILE A 549 20.98 19.49 -29.37
CA ILE A 549 20.71 18.06 -29.06
C ILE A 549 21.98 17.23 -29.26
N ASP A 550 22.76 17.53 -30.29
CA ASP A 550 24.04 16.84 -30.52
C ASP A 550 25.14 17.20 -29.52
N LEU A 551 24.98 18.32 -28.81
CA LEU A 551 25.87 18.77 -27.72
C LEU A 551 25.50 18.19 -26.35
N CYS A 552 24.35 17.51 -26.21
CA CYS A 552 23.98 16.84 -24.96
C CYS A 552 24.98 15.71 -24.65
N ASN A 553 25.68 15.84 -23.51
CA ASN A 553 26.62 14.83 -23.03
C ASN A 553 25.85 13.63 -22.46
N LEU A 554 25.66 12.61 -23.29
CA LEU A 554 25.06 11.34 -22.89
C LEU A 554 26.15 10.32 -22.51
N THR A 555 26.06 9.85 -21.27
CA THR A 555 26.93 8.83 -20.70
C THR A 555 26.11 7.57 -20.48
N THR A 556 26.24 6.61 -21.40
CA THR A 556 25.42 5.38 -21.39
C THR A 556 26.20 4.18 -21.90
N ASN A 557 25.69 2.99 -21.62
CA ASN A 557 26.00 1.80 -22.42
C ASN A 557 25.36 1.90 -23.82
N ASP A 558 25.87 1.18 -24.81
CA ASP A 558 25.32 1.07 -26.17
C ASP A 558 25.19 -0.40 -26.56
N ILE A 559 24.72 -0.70 -27.77
CA ILE A 559 24.52 -2.07 -28.24
C ILE A 559 25.28 -2.29 -29.55
N ASN A 560 25.92 -3.45 -29.68
CA ASN A 560 26.46 -3.91 -30.95
C ASN A 560 25.33 -4.52 -31.79
N PRO A 561 24.94 -3.89 -32.92
CA PRO A 561 23.79 -4.35 -33.71
C PRO A 561 24.02 -5.72 -34.37
N LEU A 562 25.28 -6.11 -34.60
CA LEU A 562 25.60 -7.39 -35.25
C LEU A 562 25.54 -8.57 -34.29
N THR A 563 25.95 -8.35 -33.04
CA THR A 563 26.07 -9.41 -32.04
C THR A 563 24.97 -9.38 -30.98
N GLY A 564 24.31 -8.24 -30.78
CA GLY A 564 23.38 -8.01 -29.67
C GLY A 564 24.07 -7.69 -28.33
N MET A 565 25.40 -7.78 -28.28
CA MET A 565 26.18 -7.53 -27.06
C MET A 565 26.09 -6.07 -26.64
N ILE A 566 25.94 -5.85 -25.33
CA ILE A 566 26.05 -4.51 -24.76
C ILE A 566 27.50 -4.06 -24.85
N LEU A 567 27.69 -2.88 -25.41
CA LEU A 567 28.95 -2.17 -25.52
C LEU A 567 29.05 -1.20 -24.36
N GLY A 568 30.10 -1.37 -23.56
CA GLY A 568 30.45 -0.40 -22.53
C GLY A 568 30.73 0.99 -23.10
N TRP A 569 30.64 2.02 -22.25
CA TRP A 569 31.03 3.38 -22.63
C TRP A 569 32.54 3.46 -22.95
N ARG A 570 32.90 4.46 -23.74
CA ARG A 570 34.30 4.66 -24.14
C ARG A 570 35.07 5.39 -23.03
N LEU A 571 36.20 4.83 -22.62
CA LEU A 571 37.13 5.46 -21.68
C LEU A 571 38.11 6.35 -22.45
N ASP A 572 38.20 7.62 -22.05
CA ASP A 572 39.34 8.47 -22.40
C ASP A 572 40.50 8.24 -21.42
N ARG A 573 41.62 8.93 -21.62
CA ARG A 573 42.83 8.74 -20.81
C ARG A 573 42.61 9.15 -19.34
N VAL A 574 41.78 10.15 -19.09
CA VAL A 574 41.52 10.68 -17.74
C VAL A 574 40.65 9.70 -16.95
N CYS A 575 39.60 9.16 -17.56
CA CYS A 575 38.77 8.13 -16.91
C CYS A 575 39.57 6.85 -16.63
N TYR A 576 40.48 6.48 -17.52
CA TYR A 576 41.33 5.31 -17.35
C TYR A 576 42.22 5.45 -16.10
N ASP A 577 42.90 6.58 -15.94
CA ASP A 577 43.78 6.86 -14.79
C ASP A 577 43.00 6.95 -13.46
N LEU A 578 41.75 7.45 -13.49
CA LEU A 578 40.86 7.49 -12.32
C LEU A 578 40.34 6.11 -11.93
N LEU A 579 40.03 5.26 -12.91
CA LEU A 579 39.59 3.88 -12.66
C LEU A 579 40.69 3.03 -12.04
N GLU A 580 41.93 3.14 -12.56
CA GLU A 580 43.09 2.41 -12.02
C GLU A 580 43.44 2.83 -10.58
N THR A 581 43.17 4.07 -10.18
CA THR A 581 43.49 4.58 -8.84
C THR A 581 42.41 4.29 -7.80
N THR A 582 41.13 4.15 -8.22
CA THR A 582 39.98 4.01 -7.31
C THR A 582 39.52 2.56 -7.16
N ILE A 583 39.71 1.73 -8.18
CA ILE A 583 39.25 0.33 -8.17
C ILE A 583 40.47 -0.58 -8.05
N ASN A 584 40.75 -1.03 -6.83
CA ASN A 584 41.82 -1.97 -6.53
C ASN A 584 41.48 -3.36 -7.08
N THR A 585 41.59 -3.54 -8.41
CA THR A 585 41.30 -4.80 -9.09
C THR A 585 42.54 -5.29 -9.81
N ASP A 586 42.99 -6.49 -9.44
CA ASP A 586 44.00 -7.30 -10.15
C ASP A 586 43.51 -7.79 -11.55
N ASP A 587 42.50 -7.13 -12.14
CA ASP A 587 41.80 -7.64 -13.31
C ASP A 587 42.48 -7.17 -14.60
N HIS A 588 43.29 -8.05 -15.16
CA HIS A 588 44.00 -7.90 -16.44
C HIS A 588 43.08 -7.79 -17.69
N GLN A 589 41.82 -7.36 -17.56
CA GLN A 589 40.82 -7.32 -18.63
C GLN A 589 40.34 -5.92 -19.04
N LEU A 590 41.07 -4.85 -18.75
CA LEU A 590 40.92 -3.59 -19.49
C LEU A 590 41.32 -3.84 -20.96
N SER A 591 40.32 -4.20 -21.78
CA SER A 591 40.56 -4.61 -23.17
C SER A 591 41.32 -3.53 -23.94
N ALA A 592 42.14 -3.95 -24.91
CA ALA A 592 42.88 -3.09 -25.84
C ALA A 592 42.01 -2.08 -26.63
N LYS A 593 40.69 -2.06 -26.41
CA LYS A 593 39.70 -1.17 -27.03
C LYS A 593 39.26 0.03 -26.16
N ARG A 594 39.74 0.18 -24.90
CA ARG A 594 39.38 1.29 -23.98
C ARG A 594 37.86 1.48 -23.80
N THR A 595 37.14 0.43 -23.45
CA THR A 595 35.69 0.48 -23.15
C THR A 595 35.40 -0.20 -21.82
N HIS A 596 34.45 0.33 -21.04
CA HIS A 596 34.08 -0.16 -19.70
C HIS A 596 32.56 -0.27 -19.57
N LEU A 597 32.05 -1.26 -18.86
CA LEU A 597 30.60 -1.35 -18.69
C LEU A 597 30.17 -0.34 -17.63
N LEU A 598 29.27 0.59 -17.98
CA LEU A 598 28.76 1.57 -17.03
C LEU A 598 27.74 0.91 -16.09
N THR A 599 28.06 0.84 -14.82
CA THR A 599 27.22 0.31 -13.73
C THR A 599 26.74 1.41 -12.80
N THR A 600 25.87 1.07 -11.85
CA THR A 600 25.46 1.96 -10.76
C THR A 600 26.66 2.54 -10.01
N ALA A 601 27.66 1.71 -9.69
CA ALA A 601 28.89 2.13 -9.02
C ALA A 601 29.69 3.18 -9.81
N ASP A 602 29.53 3.21 -11.13
CA ASP A 602 30.26 4.13 -12.01
C ASP A 602 29.56 5.50 -12.20
N LYS A 603 28.37 5.72 -11.61
CA LYS A 603 27.61 6.98 -11.80
C LYS A 603 28.37 8.21 -11.32
N LEU A 604 29.13 8.12 -10.23
CA LEU A 604 29.96 9.22 -9.72
C LEU A 604 31.12 9.51 -10.69
N LEU A 605 31.77 8.46 -11.21
CA LEU A 605 32.80 8.61 -12.22
C LEU A 605 32.23 9.24 -13.51
N ALA A 606 31.03 8.85 -13.91
CA ALA A 606 30.31 9.45 -15.03
C ALA A 606 30.02 10.95 -14.82
N GLN A 607 29.59 11.35 -13.62
CA GLN A 607 29.42 12.75 -13.25
C GLN A 607 30.75 13.52 -13.39
N HIS A 608 31.84 13.01 -12.80
CA HIS A 608 33.17 13.65 -12.90
C HIS A 608 33.63 13.80 -14.35
N LYS A 609 33.48 12.77 -15.17
CA LYS A 609 33.83 12.83 -16.59
C LYS A 609 33.08 13.93 -17.33
N MET A 610 31.76 14.04 -17.09
CA MET A 610 30.94 15.06 -17.73
C MET A 610 31.45 16.47 -17.40
N MET A 611 31.97 16.68 -16.20
CA MET A 611 32.59 17.95 -15.81
C MET A 611 33.89 18.25 -16.56
N PHE A 612 34.76 17.25 -16.73
CA PHE A 612 36.05 17.43 -17.43
C PHE A 612 35.89 17.83 -18.90
N TYR A 613 34.88 17.29 -19.60
CA TYR A 613 34.60 17.70 -20.99
C TYR A 613 34.15 19.16 -21.11
N CYS A 614 33.65 19.78 -20.03
CA CYS A 614 33.33 21.21 -20.00
C CYS A 614 34.59 22.10 -19.95
N PHE A 615 35.74 21.59 -19.46
CA PHE A 615 36.98 22.35 -19.27
C PHE A 615 37.88 22.39 -20.52
N ASP A 616 37.80 21.39 -21.40
CA ASP A 616 38.63 21.31 -22.62
C ASP A 616 38.25 22.34 -23.70
N ILE A 617 37.23 23.16 -23.45
CA ILE A 617 36.76 24.24 -24.33
C ILE A 617 37.47 25.59 -24.05
N GLY A 618 38.59 25.57 -23.31
CA GLY A 618 39.51 26.71 -23.21
C GLY A 618 39.05 27.85 -22.30
N VAL A 619 38.08 27.63 -21.42
CA VAL A 619 37.65 28.64 -20.46
C VAL A 619 38.51 28.53 -19.20
N SER A 620 39.46 29.46 -19.02
CA SER A 620 40.12 29.68 -17.73
C SER A 620 39.12 30.31 -16.77
N SER A 621 38.22 29.51 -16.21
CA SER A 621 37.19 29.94 -15.27
C SER A 621 37.39 29.26 -13.91
N PRO A 622 36.97 29.89 -12.79
CA PRO A 622 36.76 29.18 -11.53
C PRO A 622 35.96 27.88 -11.75
N GLU A 623 36.19 26.90 -10.88
CA GLU A 623 35.48 25.61 -10.89
C GLU A 623 33.96 25.85 -11.06
N PRO A 624 33.32 25.25 -12.08
CA PRO A 624 31.91 25.49 -12.35
C PRO A 624 31.06 24.91 -11.22
N LEU A 625 29.96 25.60 -10.90
CA LEU A 625 28.97 25.08 -9.96
C LEU A 625 28.35 23.79 -10.48
N THR A 626 28.33 22.75 -9.65
CA THR A 626 27.91 21.42 -10.06
C THR A 626 26.56 21.06 -9.45
N ILE A 627 25.61 20.66 -10.31
CA ILE A 627 24.26 20.28 -9.90
C ILE A 627 24.01 18.85 -10.36
N TYR A 628 23.59 17.97 -9.44
CA TYR A 628 23.17 16.62 -9.76
C TYR A 628 21.71 16.45 -9.36
N ILE A 629 20.90 15.94 -10.29
CA ILE A 629 19.47 15.67 -10.07
C ILE A 629 19.27 14.16 -10.18
N GLY A 630 18.80 13.53 -9.12
CA GLY A 630 18.61 12.08 -9.03
C GLY A 630 17.33 11.70 -8.29
N ASP A 631 16.85 10.48 -8.52
CA ASP A 631 15.61 9.96 -7.94
C ASP A 631 15.76 8.55 -7.33
N SER A 632 16.96 7.97 -7.42
CA SER A 632 17.24 6.59 -7.03
C SER A 632 18.27 6.48 -5.92
N PRO A 633 18.20 5.46 -5.03
CA PRO A 633 19.30 5.12 -4.11
C PRO A 633 20.68 5.03 -4.79
N THR A 634 20.69 4.58 -6.04
CA THR A 634 21.90 4.48 -6.88
C THR A 634 22.53 5.83 -7.23
N ASP A 635 21.83 6.94 -7.00
CA ASP A 635 22.30 8.31 -7.21
C ASP A 635 22.90 8.95 -5.95
N LEU A 636 22.94 8.23 -4.82
CA LEU A 636 23.40 8.78 -3.55
C LEU A 636 24.80 9.39 -3.65
N SER A 637 25.79 8.64 -4.16
CA SER A 637 27.17 9.14 -4.25
C SER A 637 27.28 10.38 -5.15
N PRO A 638 26.71 10.42 -6.37
CA PRO A 638 26.67 11.63 -7.18
C PRO A 638 25.98 12.85 -6.53
N LEU A 639 24.83 12.63 -5.88
CA LEU A 639 24.07 13.67 -5.18
C LEU A 639 24.91 14.35 -4.11
N LEU A 640 25.67 13.57 -3.35
CA LEU A 640 26.54 14.06 -2.27
C LEU A 640 27.83 14.71 -2.79
N HIS A 641 28.31 14.33 -3.97
CA HIS A 641 29.50 14.90 -4.58
C HIS A 641 29.24 16.18 -5.37
N ALA A 642 27.99 16.43 -5.77
CA ALA A 642 27.59 17.71 -6.37
C ALA A 642 27.71 18.87 -5.37
N ASP A 643 27.80 20.11 -5.85
CA ASP A 643 27.68 21.29 -4.99
C ASP A 643 26.24 21.52 -4.59
N ILE A 644 25.32 21.17 -5.49
CA ILE A 644 23.87 21.13 -5.23
C ILE A 644 23.37 19.73 -5.63
N GLY A 645 23.05 18.91 -4.64
CA GLY A 645 22.32 17.66 -4.85
C GLY A 645 20.81 17.92 -4.76
N ILE A 646 20.07 17.59 -5.82
CA ILE A 646 18.62 17.76 -5.89
C ILE A 646 17.96 16.39 -6.05
N ILE A 647 17.10 16.06 -5.10
CA ILE A 647 16.26 14.88 -5.12
C ILE A 647 15.00 15.21 -5.90
N MET A 648 14.75 14.43 -6.94
CA MET A 648 13.56 14.53 -7.76
C MET A 648 12.52 13.56 -7.19
N ASN A 649 11.61 14.07 -6.37
CA ASN A 649 10.61 13.28 -5.62
C ASN A 649 9.76 12.43 -6.56
N SER A 650 9.45 11.20 -6.18
CA SER A 650 8.46 10.43 -6.93
C SER A 650 7.12 11.21 -6.97
N PRO A 651 6.32 11.13 -8.04
CA PRO A 651 4.95 11.66 -8.06
C PRO A 651 4.04 11.07 -6.96
N SER A 652 4.48 10.00 -6.29
CA SER A 652 3.85 9.42 -5.11
C SER A 652 4.20 10.22 -3.84
N SER A 653 3.22 10.47 -2.98
CA SER A 653 3.37 11.20 -1.70
C SER A 653 4.17 10.47 -0.61
N THR A 654 4.77 9.33 -0.90
CA THR A 654 5.63 8.55 0.02
C THR A 654 7.11 8.91 -0.23
N PRO A 655 7.94 9.10 0.83
CA PRO A 655 9.38 9.20 0.66
C PRO A 655 9.88 7.98 -0.12
N GLY A 656 10.49 8.23 -1.28
CA GLY A 656 11.04 7.14 -2.09
C GLY A 656 12.18 6.40 -1.36
N ALA A 657 12.62 5.26 -1.89
CA ALA A 657 13.74 4.50 -1.31
C ALA A 657 15.01 5.36 -1.09
N LEU A 658 15.22 6.37 -1.95
CA LEU A 658 16.27 7.36 -1.79
C LEU A 658 16.05 8.25 -0.55
N GLY A 659 14.82 8.70 -0.29
CA GLY A 659 14.48 9.47 0.91
C GLY A 659 14.74 8.69 2.20
N THR A 660 14.30 7.44 2.27
CA THR A 660 14.58 6.56 3.42
C THR A 660 16.08 6.31 3.63
N LEU A 661 16.83 6.16 2.54
CA LEU A 661 18.29 6.00 2.61
C LEU A 661 18.98 7.26 3.12
N ILE A 662 18.54 8.43 2.65
CA ILE A 662 19.06 9.73 3.06
C ILE A 662 18.80 9.97 4.55
N ASP A 663 17.61 9.63 5.04
CA ASP A 663 17.26 9.71 6.46
C ASP A 663 18.14 8.79 7.31
N LYS A 664 18.39 7.55 6.87
CA LYS A 664 19.29 6.60 7.57
C LYS A 664 20.73 7.11 7.65
N CYS A 665 21.22 7.74 6.59
CA CYS A 665 22.55 8.33 6.55
C CYS A 665 22.64 9.66 7.32
N GLY A 666 21.52 10.16 7.87
CA GLY A 666 21.49 11.35 8.72
C GLY A 666 21.64 12.66 7.95
N TYR A 667 21.30 12.67 6.66
CA TYR A 667 21.26 13.90 5.86
C TYR A 667 19.94 14.64 6.07
N ARG A 668 19.96 15.95 5.86
CA ARG A 668 18.73 16.74 5.84
C ARG A 668 18.29 16.99 4.41
N VAL A 669 16.99 16.89 4.17
CA VAL A 669 16.38 17.28 2.91
C VAL A 669 15.51 18.50 3.14
N LEU A 670 15.69 19.53 2.33
CA LEU A 670 14.86 20.73 2.35
C LEU A 670 14.12 20.86 1.01
N PRO A 671 12.88 21.34 0.98
CA PRO A 671 12.25 21.75 -0.27
C PRO A 671 13.10 22.82 -0.96
N VAL A 672 13.15 22.83 -2.29
CA VAL A 672 13.92 23.85 -3.04
C VAL A 672 13.49 25.28 -2.71
N SER A 673 12.24 25.51 -2.31
CA SER A 673 11.73 26.80 -1.85
C SER A 673 12.44 27.33 -0.59
N GLU A 674 13.08 26.45 0.17
CA GLU A 674 13.78 26.74 1.42
C GLU A 674 15.31 26.78 1.25
N TYR A 675 15.83 26.88 0.02
CA TYR A 675 17.28 26.86 -0.25
C TYR A 675 18.09 27.90 0.55
N LYS A 676 17.47 29.03 0.93
CA LYS A 676 18.11 30.08 1.75
C LYS A 676 18.42 29.63 3.17
N GLU A 677 17.69 28.65 3.68
CA GLU A 677 17.94 28.09 5.01
C GLU A 677 19.31 27.42 5.10
N LEU A 678 19.89 27.00 3.96
CA LEU A 678 21.29 26.52 3.87
C LEU A 678 22.32 27.55 4.37
N TYR A 679 21.99 28.85 4.36
CA TYR A 679 22.87 29.95 4.76
C TYR A 679 22.55 30.52 6.16
N CYS A 680 21.33 30.31 6.67
CA CYS A 680 20.79 31.10 7.78
C CYS A 680 21.03 30.54 9.19
N LYS A 681 21.63 29.35 9.34
CA LYS A 681 21.99 28.83 10.66
C LYS A 681 23.50 28.76 10.82
N GLY A 682 24.06 29.80 11.41
CA GLY A 682 25.32 29.74 12.15
C GLY A 682 25.20 28.90 13.43
N GLU A 683 24.58 27.73 13.34
CA GLU A 683 24.60 26.69 14.36
C GLU A 683 25.49 25.56 13.83
N ASP A 684 26.18 24.87 14.74
CA ASP A 684 27.13 23.77 14.49
C ASP A 684 26.50 22.57 13.74
N GLU A 685 26.06 22.74 12.50
CA GLU A 685 25.44 21.67 11.73
C GLU A 685 26.51 20.80 11.07
N LYS A 686 26.84 19.70 11.73
CA LYS A 686 27.68 18.60 11.23
C LYS A 686 26.99 17.74 10.14
N VAL A 687 25.95 18.27 9.48
CA VAL A 687 25.02 17.49 8.65
C VAL A 687 24.96 18.08 7.25
N ALA A 688 25.17 17.25 6.22
CA ALA A 688 25.02 17.67 4.83
C ALA A 688 23.54 17.76 4.43
N ILE A 689 23.23 18.69 3.54
CA ILE A 689 21.85 19.05 3.17
C ILE A 689 21.65 18.85 1.66
N LEU A 690 20.56 18.20 1.27
CA LEU A 690 20.09 18.03 -0.09
C LEU A 690 18.80 18.83 -0.31
N LEU A 691 18.54 19.23 -1.55
CA LEU A 691 17.27 19.88 -1.92
C LEU A 691 16.31 18.84 -2.49
N SER A 692 15.00 19.08 -2.38
CA SER A 692 13.97 18.24 -2.99
C SER A 692 13.03 19.07 -3.87
N VAL A 693 12.60 18.46 -4.98
CA VAL A 693 11.64 19.02 -5.93
C VAL A 693 10.69 17.94 -6.43
N ASN A 694 9.47 18.31 -6.79
CA ASN A 694 8.53 17.38 -7.42
C ASN A 694 8.64 17.39 -8.95
N ASN A 695 9.01 18.54 -9.52
CA ASN A 695 9.16 18.75 -10.96
C ASN A 695 10.29 19.75 -11.26
N PHE A 696 10.63 19.93 -12.54
CA PHE A 696 11.71 20.83 -12.94
C PHE A 696 11.30 22.31 -12.87
N THR A 697 10.00 22.62 -12.90
CA THR A 697 9.48 23.99 -12.78
C THR A 697 9.84 24.58 -11.42
N GLU A 698 9.74 23.81 -10.35
CA GLU A 698 10.10 24.25 -8.99
C GLU A 698 11.56 24.74 -8.89
N ILE A 699 12.48 24.14 -9.66
CA ILE A 699 13.89 24.58 -9.69
C ILE A 699 13.99 26.00 -10.27
N ILE A 700 13.30 26.26 -11.39
CA ILE A 700 13.32 27.55 -12.06
C ILE A 700 12.63 28.60 -11.19
N ASP A 701 11.45 28.27 -10.66
CA ASP A 701 10.60 29.17 -9.89
C ASP A 701 11.21 29.52 -8.52
N SER A 702 12.03 28.64 -7.96
CA SER A 702 12.75 28.91 -6.70
C SER A 702 13.64 30.16 -6.80
N GLY A 703 14.12 30.49 -8.01
CA GLY A 703 15.08 31.56 -8.23
C GLY A 703 16.47 31.28 -7.63
N MET A 704 16.73 30.07 -7.09
CA MET A 704 17.96 29.81 -6.34
C MET A 704 19.21 30.02 -7.18
N LEU A 705 19.17 29.62 -8.44
CA LEU A 705 20.30 29.70 -9.36
C LEU A 705 20.51 31.11 -9.93
N GLN A 706 19.61 32.05 -9.62
CA GLN A 706 19.69 33.47 -9.96
C GLN A 706 19.97 34.35 -8.73
N ASP A 707 20.05 33.76 -7.54
CA ASP A 707 20.26 34.50 -6.29
C ASP A 707 21.75 34.76 -6.05
N GLU A 708 22.22 35.97 -6.38
CA GLU A 708 23.61 36.38 -6.17
C GLU A 708 24.04 36.39 -4.68
N GLY A 709 23.08 36.38 -3.74
CA GLY A 709 23.35 36.38 -2.31
C GLY A 709 23.54 34.99 -1.70
N TRP A 710 23.29 33.92 -2.47
CA TRP A 710 23.39 32.54 -2.01
C TRP A 710 24.72 31.91 -2.45
N ASP A 711 25.51 31.39 -1.50
CA ASP A 711 26.69 30.57 -1.78
C ASP A 711 26.34 29.07 -1.63
N PRO A 712 26.00 28.36 -2.72
CA PRO A 712 25.69 26.93 -2.67
C PRO A 712 26.87 26.07 -2.23
N THR A 713 28.11 26.58 -2.31
CA THR A 713 29.30 25.83 -1.89
C THR A 713 29.56 25.90 -0.38
N ALA A 714 28.92 26.84 0.33
CA ALA A 714 29.14 27.08 1.75
C ALA A 714 28.72 25.88 2.62
N ALA A 715 27.55 25.30 2.36
CA ALA A 715 27.03 24.14 3.09
C ALA A 715 27.97 22.92 2.98
N LYS A 716 28.46 22.66 1.75
CA LYS A 716 29.41 21.57 1.49
C LYS A 716 30.78 21.80 2.12
N LYS A 717 31.29 23.03 2.12
CA LYS A 717 32.53 23.40 2.81
C LYS A 717 32.42 23.20 4.32
N ALA A 718 31.28 23.57 4.91
CA ALA A 718 31.02 23.35 6.33
C ALA A 718 31.03 21.85 6.68
N TRP A 719 30.38 21.02 5.87
CA TRP A 719 30.36 19.57 6.06
C TRP A 719 31.75 18.92 5.92
N LYS A 720 32.50 19.21 4.86
CA LYS A 720 33.87 18.69 4.67
C LYS A 720 34.85 19.12 5.76
N LYS A 721 34.65 20.31 6.33
CA LYS A 721 35.44 20.77 7.48
C LYS A 721 35.17 19.90 8.70
N ALA A 722 33.91 19.56 8.96
CA ALA A 722 33.52 18.68 10.06
C ALA A 722 34.10 17.26 9.88
N GLU A 723 34.13 16.75 8.64
CA GLU A 723 34.75 15.46 8.27
C GLU A 723 36.26 15.41 8.55
N SER A 724 36.98 16.51 8.31
CA SER A 724 38.43 16.59 8.60
C SER A 724 38.77 16.73 10.09
N GLU A 725 37.78 17.10 10.92
CA GLU A 725 37.92 17.36 12.36
C GLU A 725 37.43 16.17 13.23
N SER A 726 36.72 15.20 12.63
CA SER A 726 36.29 13.92 13.25
C SER A 726 37.23 12.78 12.92
#